data_AF-A0ABD2MJQ9-F1
#
_entry.id   AF-A0ABD2MJQ9-F1
#
_cell.length_a   1.000
_cell.length_b   1.000
_cell.length_c   1.000
_cell.angle_alpha   90.00
_cell.angle_beta   90.00
_cell.angle_gamma   90.00
#
_symmetry.space_group_name_H-M   'P 1'
#
loop_
_entity.id
_entity.type
_entity.pdbx_description
1 polymer ?
#
loop_
_entity_poly.entity_id
_entity_poly.type
_entity_poly.pdbx_seq_one_letter_code
_entity_poly.pdbx_strand_id
1 'polypeptide(L)'
;MNDSRIKFFINISGCYLGTTFLEDTWEKDVLSLPILRDFLDDVNISIVYSYIEEIKLSKKLKFCSNVPDIAEKFVTFSRVKPEVISLENLTNLVQVISLTGSPTLALYNTLSHVFSPMIRDDDTGLLKKQILTLQADLRSILLSSGLVTSDFINKTDENSLIVVRSLDHEVEYWNNAVKLSKGGINKSTSAAFRDILEPFANDFRMIDTLTTDEVEEVLELGHNVLDDLWRHKPPYHIDRMKNLMDIVGNGIYVYSIKILKTIPILSEDYGIVSELLSQHISLGEKWLTSCIHLTQIFWSNYSDHMWLEPPYKVSELNNFVHRLKEILSIRTVHKQLMRLLTNEEQDQLNTNVIFLPFKDLDLFFCGQHTEIEWIKAKKEFERLLEPAEQKVGYKLKKQLSSINANTRQLLYEFNRYAELISRPILKQTLVTERQYLLTSLHDYVRQLQMQTSADVNYLGAKSDTPLIIKELMMTRQLESRAKEVHTTSERLLNDLHDSENLIAMVVELLKDLKKQHAELFDTWTSEITARINDHSLSLRESEPVIQFSKDKLMKVNYSPRLVLLINEVRQLRALGYNVPNSICEVAEHAKKFMHHAKILEQIATFHNTIGDRMIVSQRPMMLKSAMDLWKLVEEQEVVSWGETRSIELYVNTLKKVVEDLSAQNILLTSYHFQIIDKINMLVEVDLITEYSKWKETVKYIKKIISQVEEKGFQNMNTWINDVSKELAKILEKQYIKSLDKLHLYLPEIHADLIYRNSKLQFSPSQDELKSKYEQQLQKFLDIPKNFYAMFEFGTNIFHDIVERSKTELDKTTFHMTELFKQLQEVINYWQSWLQIGDLDVSKLTVWQHWDLHFKLSKTFGQEIAKLPSTEEKVGCFVIGLSRLRSDLESHNRSYWDQLASSLKDSIAQDVVSLQNFIDPSTATLTKHSVTLEDIAESGALHLNVLKQVPEMDRTYTEMIMKAQVLSSWTREQVDSVNRLKGAWERLQSLLENHQHIVAKQVKLYPLNPQPEVTSILKRQRLRSFLVTSTQRETSKNSIIPKEHVVSVSQLHHIARWITEGTT
;
A
#
# COMPACT_ATOMS: atom_id res chain seq x y z
N MET A 1 74.96 53.68 59.11
CA MET A 1 73.72 52.88 59.00
C MET A 1 73.69 52.20 57.65
N ASN A 2 74.50 51.17 57.45
CA ASN A 2 74.66 50.49 56.16
C ASN A 2 74.86 48.98 56.40
N ASP A 3 74.04 48.40 57.25
CA ASP A 3 74.06 46.95 57.45
C ASP A 3 73.12 46.31 56.43
N SER A 4 73.70 45.78 55.35
CA SER A 4 72.97 45.05 54.30
C SER A 4 72.19 43.86 54.86
N ARG A 5 72.54 43.35 56.04
CA ARG A 5 71.80 42.30 56.75
C ARG A 5 70.45 42.83 57.25
N ILE A 6 70.41 44.01 57.87
CA ILE A 6 69.17 44.63 58.37
C ILE A 6 68.21 44.93 57.21
N LYS A 7 68.74 45.39 56.08
CA LYS A 7 67.98 45.64 54.83
C LYS A 7 67.26 44.39 54.34
N PHE A 8 67.90 43.22 54.42
CA PHE A 8 67.28 41.94 54.03
C PHE A 8 66.04 41.62 54.87
N PHE A 9 66.14 41.70 56.20
CA PHE A 9 65.03 41.38 57.09
C PHE A 9 63.85 42.35 56.93
N ILE A 10 64.10 43.65 56.76
CA ILE A 10 63.04 44.66 56.57
C ILE A 10 62.34 44.47 55.23
N ASN A 11 63.10 44.25 54.14
CA ASN A 11 62.51 44.05 52.81
C ASN A 11 61.67 42.79 52.74
N ILE A 12 62.14 41.68 53.33
CA ILE A 12 61.36 40.43 53.38
C ILE A 12 60.09 40.62 54.19
N SER A 13 60.20 41.21 55.37
CA SER A 13 59.02 41.49 56.20
C SER A 13 58.02 42.37 55.45
N GLY A 14 58.50 43.38 54.72
CA GLY A 14 57.67 44.24 53.89
C GLY A 14 56.98 43.52 52.72
N CYS A 15 57.71 42.66 51.99
CA CYS A 15 57.15 41.87 50.89
C CYS A 15 56.04 40.92 51.35
N TYR A 16 56.26 40.20 52.45
CA TYR A 16 55.27 39.23 52.95
C TYR A 16 54.06 39.89 53.64
N LEU A 17 54.24 41.07 54.24
CA LEU A 17 53.18 41.80 54.93
C LEU A 17 52.46 42.82 54.02
N GLY A 18 52.88 42.95 52.75
CA GLY A 18 52.20 43.75 51.74
C GLY A 18 52.48 45.27 51.79
N THR A 19 53.64 45.68 52.32
CA THR A 19 54.04 47.09 52.42
C THR A 19 55.53 47.27 52.13
N THR A 20 55.89 48.25 51.31
CA THR A 20 57.29 48.62 51.04
C THR A 20 57.70 49.85 51.85
N PHE A 21 58.74 49.74 52.68
CA PHE A 21 59.30 50.85 53.46
C PHE A 21 60.54 51.42 52.78
N LEU A 22 60.60 52.74 52.56
CA LEU A 22 61.75 53.42 51.97
C LEU A 22 62.90 53.52 52.98
N GLU A 23 64.15 53.43 52.53
CA GLU A 23 65.35 53.41 53.39
C GLU A 23 65.47 54.67 54.28
N ASP A 24 64.98 55.81 53.81
CA ASP A 24 65.02 57.09 54.51
C ASP A 24 64.04 57.19 55.70
N THR A 25 63.05 56.29 55.80
CA THR A 25 62.01 56.34 56.85
C THR A 25 62.11 55.22 57.89
N TRP A 26 63.13 54.36 57.81
CA TRP A 26 63.29 53.20 58.69
C TRP A 26 63.33 53.54 60.19
N GLU A 27 63.93 54.67 60.59
CA GLU A 27 63.95 55.09 62.01
C GLU A 27 62.56 55.48 62.55
N LYS A 28 61.62 55.88 61.67
CA LYS A 28 60.27 56.31 62.06
C LYS A 28 59.23 55.21 61.91
N ASP A 29 59.42 54.34 60.92
CA ASP A 29 58.46 53.32 60.49
C ASP A 29 58.78 51.92 61.04
N VAL A 30 60.02 51.66 61.47
CA VAL A 30 60.43 50.38 62.07
C VAL A 30 60.64 50.54 63.58
N LEU A 31 59.73 49.99 64.36
CA LEU A 31 59.83 49.88 65.81
C LEU A 31 60.70 48.67 66.18
N SER A 32 61.51 48.83 67.24
CA SER A 32 62.34 47.75 67.82
C SER A 32 63.57 47.28 67.00
N LEU A 33 64.19 48.17 66.21
CA LEU A 33 65.49 47.90 65.55
C LEU A 33 66.61 47.32 66.45
N PRO A 34 66.71 47.62 67.77
CA PRO A 34 67.69 46.99 68.64
C PRO A 34 67.54 45.47 68.73
N ILE A 35 66.30 44.96 68.78
CA ILE A 35 66.02 43.51 68.88
C ILE A 35 66.49 42.77 67.62
N LEU A 36 66.41 43.41 66.45
CA LEU A 36 66.93 42.86 65.22
C LEU A 36 68.47 42.84 65.20
N ARG A 37 69.13 43.84 65.80
CA ARG A 37 70.60 43.86 65.97
C ARG A 37 71.05 42.80 66.97
N ASP A 38 70.32 42.65 68.07
CA ASP A 38 70.56 41.60 69.05
C ASP A 38 70.39 40.21 68.41
N PHE A 39 69.40 40.02 67.52
CA PHE A 39 69.26 38.81 66.72
C PHE A 39 70.30 38.64 65.59
N LEU A 40 71.12 39.64 65.27
CA LEU A 40 72.25 39.44 64.35
C LEU A 40 73.52 39.06 65.11
N ASP A 41 73.69 39.62 66.31
CA ASP A 41 74.96 39.59 67.04
C ASP A 41 74.96 38.64 68.27
N ASP A 42 73.83 38.42 68.96
CA ASP A 42 73.72 37.49 70.09
C ASP A 42 73.36 36.08 69.60
N VAL A 43 74.14 35.07 70.00
CA VAL A 43 73.94 33.65 69.65
C VAL A 43 72.71 33.06 70.35
N ASN A 44 72.31 33.60 71.51
CA ASN A 44 71.21 33.06 72.32
C ASN A 44 69.82 33.35 71.73
N ILE A 45 69.68 34.39 70.91
CA ILE A 45 68.41 34.74 70.29
C ILE A 45 68.23 33.90 69.02
N SER A 46 67.36 32.90 69.10
CA SER A 46 67.14 31.93 68.01
C SER A 46 66.00 32.31 67.07
N ILE A 47 65.05 33.15 67.50
CA ILE A 47 63.84 33.49 66.74
C ILE A 47 63.51 34.98 66.88
N VAL A 48 63.10 35.60 65.78
CA VAL A 48 62.52 36.96 65.75
C VAL A 48 61.21 36.97 64.94
N TYR A 49 60.21 37.67 65.47
CA TYR A 49 58.91 37.91 64.84
C TYR A 49 58.85 39.31 64.25
N SER A 50 58.27 39.46 63.07
CA SER A 50 57.95 40.77 62.47
C SER A 50 56.46 40.85 62.12
N TYR A 51 55.80 41.93 62.52
CA TYR A 51 54.40 42.20 62.19
C TYR A 51 54.15 43.69 61.93
N ILE A 52 53.02 44.01 61.30
CA ILE A 52 52.58 45.40 61.09
C ILE A 52 51.63 45.81 62.21
N GLU A 53 51.93 46.92 62.88
CA GLU A 53 51.06 47.58 63.84
C GLU A 53 50.46 48.84 63.18
N GLU A 54 49.13 48.90 63.06
CA GLU A 54 48.43 50.08 62.55
C GLU A 54 48.15 51.06 63.70
N ILE A 55 48.91 52.14 63.76
CA ILE A 55 48.68 53.22 64.72
C ILE A 55 48.24 54.46 63.95
N LYS A 56 47.00 54.92 64.20
CA LYS A 56 46.42 56.17 63.68
C LYS A 56 46.68 56.38 62.17
N LEU A 57 46.28 55.42 61.33
CA LEU A 57 46.43 55.42 59.86
C LEU A 57 47.87 55.32 59.29
N SER A 58 48.88 55.07 60.12
CA SER A 58 50.24 54.72 59.66
C SER A 58 50.56 53.26 59.96
N LYS A 59 50.96 52.49 58.93
CA LYS A 59 51.43 51.10 59.07
C LYS A 59 52.90 51.13 59.51
N LYS A 60 53.21 50.58 60.67
CA LYS A 60 54.60 50.48 61.18
C LYS A 60 55.03 49.03 61.32
N LEU A 61 56.26 48.72 60.94
CA LEU A 61 56.86 47.39 61.10
C LEU A 61 57.46 47.26 62.50
N LYS A 62 57.21 46.16 63.20
CA LYS A 62 57.75 45.94 64.54
C LYS A 62 58.41 44.57 64.65
N PHE A 63 59.61 44.55 65.23
CA PHE A 63 60.32 43.31 65.56
C PHE A 63 60.16 42.97 67.05
N CYS A 64 59.86 41.70 67.36
CA CYS A 64 59.71 41.20 68.72
C CYS A 64 60.42 39.84 68.87
N SER A 65 60.97 39.57 70.06
CA SER A 65 61.53 38.26 70.43
C SER A 65 60.46 37.29 70.95
N ASN A 66 59.33 37.80 71.45
CA ASN A 66 58.20 37.01 71.93
C ASN A 66 57.04 37.01 70.92
N VAL A 67 56.21 35.97 70.96
CA VAL A 67 55.03 35.81 70.11
C VAL A 67 54.06 36.98 70.35
N PRO A 68 53.64 37.71 69.30
CA PRO A 68 52.67 38.79 69.43
C PRO A 68 51.22 38.25 69.52
N ASP A 69 50.45 38.72 70.50
CA ASP A 69 49.05 38.30 70.71
C ASP A 69 48.03 38.94 69.74
N ILE A 70 48.41 40.01 69.01
CA ILE A 70 47.46 40.94 68.35
C ILE A 70 47.54 40.91 66.81
N ALA A 71 48.53 40.24 66.21
CA ALA A 71 48.79 40.33 64.78
C ALA A 71 48.18 39.16 63.97
N GLU A 72 47.31 39.46 63.00
CA GLU A 72 46.73 38.46 62.08
C GLU A 72 47.73 37.87 61.07
N LYS A 73 48.83 38.60 60.78
CA LYS A 73 49.91 38.16 59.88
C LYS A 73 51.27 38.55 60.46
N PHE A 74 52.16 37.58 60.59
CA PHE A 74 53.52 37.82 61.04
C PHE A 74 54.52 36.93 60.29
N VAL A 75 55.74 37.42 60.12
CA VAL A 75 56.85 36.67 59.55
C VAL A 75 57.80 36.31 60.67
N THR A 76 58.25 35.06 60.67
CA THR A 76 59.18 34.52 61.65
C THR A 76 60.52 34.26 60.99
N PHE A 77 61.58 34.69 61.66
CA PHE A 77 62.96 34.43 61.29
C PHE A 77 63.54 33.52 62.36
N SER A 78 63.93 32.31 61.98
CA SER A 78 64.53 31.33 62.90
C SER A 78 65.95 30.98 62.45
N ARG A 79 66.84 30.77 63.41
CA ARG A 79 68.21 30.34 63.16
C ARG A 79 68.31 28.82 63.14
N VAL A 80 68.92 28.27 62.09
CA VAL A 80 69.11 26.83 61.91
C VAL A 80 70.30 26.31 62.73
N LYS A 81 71.34 27.15 62.93
CA LYS A 81 72.51 26.85 63.76
C LYS A 81 72.87 28.06 64.64
N PRO A 82 73.44 27.86 65.84
CA PRO A 82 73.85 28.94 66.74
C PRO A 82 75.20 29.53 66.30
N GLU A 83 75.23 30.20 65.14
CA GLU A 83 76.39 30.94 64.60
C GLU A 83 76.03 32.41 64.34
N VAL A 84 77.01 33.30 64.41
CA VAL A 84 76.82 34.73 64.12
C VAL A 84 76.47 34.92 62.64
N ILE A 85 75.42 35.68 62.36
CA ILE A 85 74.90 35.85 61.00
C ILE A 85 75.80 36.84 60.22
N SER A 86 76.64 36.30 59.33
CA SER A 86 77.39 37.07 58.33
C SER A 86 76.60 37.20 57.02
N LEU A 87 76.97 38.13 56.14
CA LEU A 87 76.30 38.35 54.85
C LEU A 87 76.37 37.11 53.92
N GLU A 88 77.42 36.30 54.04
CA GLU A 88 77.63 35.08 53.25
C GLU A 88 76.84 33.87 53.80
N ASN A 89 76.61 33.83 55.12
CA ASN A 89 75.91 32.70 55.76
C ASN A 89 74.40 32.93 55.95
N LEU A 90 73.90 34.11 55.57
CA LEU A 90 72.56 34.59 55.90
C LEU A 90 71.44 33.70 55.32
N THR A 91 71.58 33.22 54.08
CA THR A 91 70.58 32.36 53.42
C THR A 91 70.57 30.93 53.94
N ASN A 92 71.71 30.44 54.46
CA ASN A 92 71.84 29.08 54.98
C ASN A 92 71.48 28.97 56.46
N LEU A 93 71.67 30.05 57.23
CA LEU A 93 71.43 30.07 58.67
C LEU A 93 70.03 30.55 59.05
N VAL A 94 69.32 31.27 58.18
CA VAL A 94 68.03 31.90 58.50
C VAL A 94 66.90 31.23 57.72
N GLN A 95 65.95 30.65 58.44
CA GLN A 95 64.70 30.15 57.88
C GLN A 95 63.59 31.19 58.10
N VAL A 96 62.89 31.53 57.01
CA VAL A 96 61.78 32.48 57.01
C VAL A 96 60.47 31.73 56.87
N ILE A 97 59.52 31.94 57.78
CA ILE A 97 58.17 31.37 57.69
C ILE A 97 57.16 32.50 57.87
N SER A 98 56.33 32.73 56.85
CA SER A 98 55.17 33.62 56.94
C SER A 98 53.97 32.86 57.50
N LEU A 99 53.39 33.35 58.59
CA LEU A 99 52.24 32.75 59.26
C LEU A 99 51.06 33.71 59.19
N THR A 100 49.90 33.18 58.81
CA THR A 100 48.64 33.93 58.66
C THR A 100 47.55 33.26 59.49
N GLY A 101 46.85 34.04 60.32
CA GLY A 101 45.78 33.58 61.18
C GLY A 101 46.29 32.97 62.49
N SER A 102 45.44 32.16 63.14
CA SER A 102 45.76 31.52 64.42
C SER A 102 46.99 30.60 64.30
N PRO A 103 47.79 30.42 65.36
CA PRO A 103 48.99 29.58 65.33
C PRO A 103 48.68 28.13 64.92
N THR A 104 47.50 27.64 65.30
CA THR A 104 47.01 26.30 64.91
C THR A 104 46.67 26.23 63.42
N LEU A 105 46.07 27.29 62.84
CA LEU A 105 45.73 27.35 61.42
C LEU A 105 46.99 27.48 60.57
N ALA A 106 47.93 28.31 61.01
CA ALA A 106 49.21 28.46 60.36
C ALA A 106 50.01 27.15 60.40
N LEU A 107 50.06 26.47 61.55
CA LEU A 107 50.68 25.14 61.68
C LEU A 107 50.00 24.11 60.77
N TYR A 108 48.67 24.06 60.73
CA TYR A 108 47.91 23.18 59.85
C TYR A 108 48.23 23.46 58.38
N ASN A 109 48.23 24.73 57.96
CA ASN A 109 48.53 25.12 56.59
C ASN A 109 49.98 24.80 56.21
N THR A 110 50.96 25.05 57.10
CA THR A 110 52.37 24.69 56.83
C THR A 110 52.55 23.18 56.77
N LEU A 111 51.91 22.42 57.67
CA LEU A 111 51.95 20.95 57.63
C LEU A 111 51.26 20.40 56.38
N SER A 112 50.12 20.95 55.99
CA SER A 112 49.31 20.46 54.86
C SER A 112 49.92 20.83 53.50
N HIS A 113 50.35 22.08 53.32
CA HIS A 113 50.81 22.60 52.01
C HIS A 113 52.31 22.51 51.78
N VAL A 114 53.13 22.51 52.84
CA VAL A 114 54.60 22.47 52.70
C VAL A 114 55.14 21.10 53.07
N PHE A 115 54.87 20.62 54.29
CA PHE A 115 55.51 19.38 54.77
C PHE A 115 54.86 18.10 54.24
N SER A 116 53.54 18.03 54.10
CA SER A 116 52.83 16.86 53.56
C SER A 116 53.28 16.48 52.14
N PRO A 117 53.34 17.40 51.15
CA PRO A 117 53.79 17.07 49.81
C PRO A 117 55.32 16.92 49.69
N MET A 118 56.10 17.54 50.59
CA MET A 118 57.57 17.48 50.57
C MET A 118 58.12 16.13 51.08
N ILE A 119 57.35 15.42 51.91
CA ILE A 119 57.66 14.05 52.32
C ILE A 119 57.22 13.11 51.17
N ARG A 120 58.17 12.76 50.29
CA ARG A 120 57.95 11.80 49.20
C ARG A 120 57.61 10.41 49.75
N ASP A 121 56.90 9.61 48.95
CA ASP A 121 56.39 8.26 49.30
C ASP A 121 57.43 7.24 49.78
N ASP A 122 58.73 7.55 49.74
CA ASP A 122 59.82 6.64 50.12
C ASP A 122 60.25 6.72 51.60
N ASP A 123 59.80 7.70 52.40
CA ASP A 123 60.19 7.84 53.81
C ASP A 123 59.12 7.35 54.80
N THR A 124 59.48 6.31 55.56
CA THR A 124 58.79 5.69 56.70
C THR A 124 57.28 5.96 56.81
N GLY A 125 56.46 5.03 56.29
CA GLY A 125 54.99 5.13 56.37
C GLY A 125 54.40 5.36 57.78
N LEU A 126 55.17 5.14 58.85
CA LEU A 126 54.81 5.52 60.22
C LEU A 126 54.75 7.05 60.42
N LEU A 127 55.73 7.79 59.89
CA LEU A 127 55.78 9.26 59.98
C LEU A 127 54.63 9.87 59.18
N LYS A 128 54.35 9.36 57.98
CA LYS A 128 53.20 9.78 57.15
C LYS A 128 51.88 9.54 57.89
N LYS A 129 51.70 8.37 58.52
CA LYS A 129 50.51 8.09 59.34
C LYS A 129 50.40 9.06 60.52
N GLN A 130 51.48 9.30 61.26
CA GLN A 130 51.48 10.23 62.39
C GLN A 130 51.23 11.68 61.97
N ILE A 131 51.75 12.12 60.83
CA ILE A 131 51.49 13.46 60.29
C ILE A 131 50.04 13.56 59.81
N LEU A 132 49.49 12.54 59.16
CA LEU A 132 48.07 12.51 58.79
C LEU A 132 47.16 12.50 60.03
N THR A 133 47.52 11.76 61.08
CA THR A 133 46.81 11.80 62.37
C THR A 133 46.92 13.17 63.02
N LEU A 134 48.11 13.77 63.05
CA LEU A 134 48.31 15.11 63.59
C LEU A 134 47.57 16.18 62.77
N GLN A 135 47.51 16.05 61.44
CA GLN A 135 46.72 16.92 60.57
C GLN A 135 45.22 16.76 60.85
N ALA A 136 44.73 15.54 60.99
CA ALA A 136 43.35 15.26 61.35
C ALA A 136 43.00 15.81 62.75
N ASP A 137 43.92 15.64 63.72
CA ASP A 137 43.76 16.14 65.08
C ASP A 137 43.78 17.67 65.10
N LEU A 138 44.75 18.33 64.45
CA LEU A 138 44.84 19.79 64.34
C LEU A 138 43.63 20.37 63.62
N ARG A 139 43.15 19.70 62.58
CA ARG A 139 41.92 20.07 61.88
C ARG A 139 40.71 19.92 62.78
N SER A 140 40.56 18.81 63.49
CA SER A 140 39.46 18.63 64.45
C SER A 140 39.49 19.71 65.54
N ILE A 141 40.69 20.10 65.98
CA ILE A 141 40.90 21.18 66.95
C ILE A 141 40.51 22.53 66.35
N LEU A 142 40.89 22.83 65.11
CA LEU A 142 40.52 24.07 64.42
C LEU A 142 39.01 24.17 64.17
N LEU A 143 38.40 23.08 63.74
CA LEU A 143 36.96 22.95 63.60
C LEU A 143 36.25 23.09 64.97
N SER A 144 36.88 22.61 66.05
CA SER A 144 36.38 22.73 67.43
C SER A 144 36.60 24.08 68.09
N SER A 145 37.61 24.84 67.67
CA SER A 145 38.05 26.07 68.36
C SER A 145 36.97 27.15 68.34
N GLY A 146 36.13 27.18 67.30
CA GLY A 146 34.98 28.08 67.20
C GLY A 146 33.73 27.65 67.94
N LEU A 147 33.68 26.40 68.44
CA LEU A 147 32.53 25.82 69.15
C LEU A 147 32.60 26.00 70.67
N VAL A 148 33.70 26.54 71.21
CA VAL A 148 33.94 26.70 72.65
C VAL A 148 33.29 27.99 73.21
N THR A 149 32.96 28.96 72.35
CA THR A 149 32.23 30.18 72.74
C THR A 149 30.73 29.90 72.84
N SER A 150 30.03 30.48 73.81
CA SER A 150 28.61 30.18 74.09
C SER A 150 27.63 30.60 72.98
N ASP A 151 28.11 31.38 71.99
CA ASP A 151 27.29 32.13 71.03
C ASP A 151 27.56 31.73 69.57
N PHE A 152 27.82 30.45 69.29
CA PHE A 152 28.06 29.94 67.92
C PHE A 152 26.83 30.01 66.99
N ILE A 153 25.64 30.37 67.51
CA ILE A 153 24.44 30.61 66.69
C ILE A 153 24.55 31.96 65.96
N ASN A 154 25.32 32.93 66.47
CA ASN A 154 25.35 34.31 65.97
C ASN A 154 26.70 34.78 65.41
N LYS A 155 27.80 34.03 65.60
CA LYS A 155 29.12 34.39 65.09
C LYS A 155 29.75 33.24 64.30
N THR A 156 30.14 33.52 63.06
CA THR A 156 31.02 32.65 62.27
C THR A 156 32.48 32.92 62.59
N ASP A 157 33.22 31.85 62.84
CA ASP A 157 34.68 31.89 62.88
C ASP A 157 35.22 31.78 61.46
N GLU A 158 35.82 32.86 60.93
CA GLU A 158 36.48 32.88 59.62
C GLU A 158 37.53 31.77 59.47
N ASN A 159 38.21 31.42 60.57
CA ASN A 159 39.17 30.32 60.62
C ASN A 159 38.55 28.95 60.27
N SER A 160 37.27 28.73 60.62
CA SER A 160 36.59 27.46 60.32
C SER A 160 36.25 27.33 58.84
N LEU A 161 35.85 28.44 58.19
CA LEU A 161 35.55 28.49 56.75
C LEU A 161 36.78 28.19 55.89
N ILE A 162 37.97 28.67 56.29
CA ILE A 162 39.23 28.43 55.58
C ILE A 162 39.64 26.94 55.60
N VAL A 163 39.22 26.22 56.65
CA VAL A 163 39.54 24.79 56.85
C VAL A 163 38.50 23.87 56.18
N VAL A 164 37.24 24.30 56.07
CA VAL A 164 36.18 23.56 55.37
C VAL A 164 36.34 23.71 53.86
N ARG A 165 37.04 22.76 53.25
CA ARG A 165 37.29 22.72 51.79
C ARG A 165 36.50 21.65 51.01
N SER A 166 35.69 20.85 51.70
CA SER A 166 34.86 19.79 51.10
C SER A 166 33.62 19.54 51.95
N LEU A 167 32.62 18.87 51.40
CA LEU A 167 31.40 18.50 52.13
C LEU A 167 31.68 17.56 53.30
N ASP A 168 32.63 16.63 53.15
CA ASP A 168 33.09 15.76 54.26
C ASP A 168 33.62 16.58 55.44
N HIS A 169 34.29 17.69 55.15
CA HIS A 169 34.84 18.59 56.17
C HIS A 169 33.73 19.34 56.92
N GLU A 170 32.62 19.63 56.24
CA GLU A 170 31.44 20.24 56.86
C GLU A 170 30.71 19.22 57.75
N VAL A 171 30.57 17.98 57.30
CA VAL A 171 30.02 16.88 58.10
C VAL A 171 30.91 16.59 59.33
N GLU A 172 32.23 16.64 59.17
CA GLU A 172 33.20 16.50 60.26
C GLU A 172 33.07 17.65 61.28
N TYR A 173 32.86 18.88 60.81
CA TYR A 173 32.59 20.03 61.66
C TYR A 173 31.36 19.82 62.54
N TRP A 174 30.23 19.43 61.94
CA TRP A 174 28.99 19.19 62.69
C TRP A 174 29.10 17.97 63.61
N ASN A 175 29.83 16.92 63.22
CA ASN A 175 30.16 15.79 64.10
C ASN A 175 30.94 16.22 65.34
N ASN A 176 31.90 17.15 65.20
CA ASN A 176 32.65 17.68 66.32
C ASN A 176 31.80 18.63 67.18
N ALA A 177 30.92 19.44 66.56
CA ALA A 177 29.93 20.27 67.27
C ALA A 177 28.98 19.45 68.16
N VAL A 178 28.54 18.27 67.70
CA VAL A 178 27.72 17.34 68.49
C VAL A 178 28.47 16.79 69.72
N LYS A 179 29.79 16.55 69.59
CA LYS A 179 30.62 16.03 70.69
C LYS A 179 30.95 17.09 71.75
N LEU A 180 31.12 18.34 71.34
CA LEU A 180 31.59 19.44 72.20
C LEU A 180 30.47 20.28 72.82
N SER A 181 29.27 20.26 72.23
CA SER A 181 28.12 21.05 72.72
C SER A 181 27.64 20.57 74.10
N LYS A 182 27.59 21.51 75.05
CA LYS A 182 27.14 21.26 76.44
C LYS A 182 25.62 21.41 76.64
N GLY A 183 24.89 21.90 75.64
CA GLY A 183 23.44 22.13 75.68
C GLY A 183 22.64 21.17 74.79
N GLY A 184 21.55 20.59 75.30
CA GLY A 184 20.75 19.58 74.59
C GLY A 184 20.14 20.07 73.27
N ILE A 185 19.73 21.34 73.20
CA ILE A 185 19.19 21.96 71.98
C ILE A 185 20.28 22.07 70.92
N ASN A 186 21.44 22.65 71.26
CA ASN A 186 22.55 22.82 70.32
C ASN A 186 23.14 21.49 69.82
N LYS A 187 23.08 20.45 70.67
CA LYS A 187 23.46 19.09 70.30
C LYS A 187 22.48 18.45 69.32
N SER A 188 21.18 18.62 69.56
CA SER A 188 20.13 18.11 68.68
C SER A 188 20.14 18.81 67.31
N THR A 189 20.43 20.11 67.27
CA THR A 189 20.43 20.89 66.03
C THR A 189 21.69 20.64 65.21
N SER A 190 22.85 20.51 65.85
CA SER A 190 24.09 20.10 65.18
C SER A 190 24.00 18.67 64.64
N ALA A 191 23.30 17.76 65.34
CA ALA A 191 23.03 16.41 64.86
C ALA A 191 22.09 16.44 63.65
N ALA A 192 21.03 17.25 63.67
CA ALA A 192 20.12 17.42 62.55
C ALA A 192 20.83 17.96 61.29
N PHE A 193 21.69 18.98 61.42
CA PHE A 193 22.47 19.49 60.29
C PHE A 193 23.41 18.45 59.70
N ARG A 194 24.06 17.65 60.55
CA ARG A 194 24.88 16.51 60.09
C ARG A 194 24.02 15.50 59.33
N ASP A 195 22.91 15.06 59.91
CA ASP A 195 22.07 14.00 59.36
C ASP A 195 21.47 14.41 58.00
N ILE A 196 21.21 15.71 57.79
CA ILE A 196 20.77 16.27 56.50
C ILE A 196 21.92 16.31 55.49
N LEU A 197 23.14 16.66 55.90
CA LEU A 197 24.31 16.77 55.01
C LEU A 197 24.98 15.44 54.66
N GLU A 198 24.90 14.44 55.54
CA GLU A 198 25.63 13.16 55.41
C GLU A 198 25.29 12.36 54.15
N PRO A 199 24.01 12.23 53.72
CA PRO A 199 23.69 11.59 52.45
C PRO A 199 24.34 12.30 51.25
N PHE A 200 24.22 13.64 51.20
CA PHE A 200 24.77 14.43 50.10
C PHE A 200 26.31 14.38 50.06
N ALA A 201 26.97 14.41 51.21
CA ALA A 201 28.42 14.31 51.28
C ALA A 201 28.94 12.95 50.79
N ASN A 202 28.25 11.85 51.15
CA ASN A 202 28.62 10.50 50.72
C ASN A 202 28.51 10.34 49.19
N ASP A 203 27.41 10.84 48.61
CA ASP A 203 27.19 10.77 47.16
C ASP A 203 28.19 11.68 46.41
N PHE A 204 28.43 12.89 46.92
CA PHE A 204 29.37 13.84 46.33
C PHE A 204 30.84 13.36 46.43
N ARG A 205 31.19 12.57 47.44
CA ARG A 205 32.53 11.98 47.55
C ARG A 205 32.85 11.06 46.37
N MET A 206 31.83 10.44 45.78
CA MET A 206 31.99 9.53 44.64
C MET A 206 31.85 10.23 43.29
N ILE A 207 31.71 11.56 43.24
CA ILE A 207 31.49 12.35 42.01
C ILE A 207 32.48 12.03 40.89
N ASP A 208 33.73 11.71 41.26
CA ASP A 208 34.82 11.36 40.34
C ASP A 208 34.63 10.03 39.59
N THR A 209 33.74 9.16 40.08
CA THR A 209 33.45 7.83 39.52
C THR A 209 32.07 7.76 38.85
N LEU A 210 31.25 8.78 39.04
CA LEU A 210 29.90 8.84 38.52
C LEU A 210 29.90 9.29 37.05
N THR A 211 28.83 8.93 36.35
CA THR A 211 28.50 9.46 35.02
C THR A 211 27.88 10.85 35.15
N THR A 212 27.89 11.64 34.07
CA THR A 212 27.34 13.01 34.10
C THR A 212 25.88 13.06 34.51
N ASP A 213 25.06 12.08 34.10
CA ASP A 213 23.64 12.01 34.48
C ASP A 213 23.46 11.73 35.98
N GLU A 214 24.25 10.82 36.55
CA GLU A 214 24.26 10.56 38.00
C GLU A 214 24.73 11.78 38.79
N VAL A 215 25.69 12.55 38.26
CA VAL A 215 26.09 13.82 38.90
C VAL A 215 24.95 14.84 38.88
N GLU A 216 24.12 14.88 37.83
CA GLU A 216 22.92 15.73 37.81
C GLU A 216 21.93 15.36 38.92
N GLU A 217 21.67 14.06 39.13
CA GLU A 217 20.83 13.58 40.24
C GLU A 217 21.39 14.00 41.60
N VAL A 218 22.72 13.91 41.78
CA VAL A 218 23.40 14.36 43.00
C VAL A 218 23.23 15.88 43.21
N LEU A 219 23.20 16.69 42.14
CA LEU A 219 22.95 18.13 42.25
C LEU A 219 21.49 18.45 42.59
N GLU A 220 20.53 17.65 42.13
CA GLU A 220 19.12 17.76 42.53
C GLU A 220 18.93 17.40 44.01
N LEU A 221 19.60 16.34 44.48
CA LEU A 221 19.67 16.01 45.90
C LEU A 221 20.32 17.16 46.69
N GLY A 222 21.42 17.73 46.18
CA GLY A 222 22.08 18.90 46.74
C GLY A 222 21.14 20.09 46.87
N HIS A 223 20.34 20.39 45.84
CA HIS A 223 19.33 21.46 45.89
C HIS A 223 18.33 21.27 47.04
N ASN A 224 17.78 20.06 47.17
CA ASN A 224 16.82 19.73 48.22
C ASN A 224 17.46 19.80 49.62
N VAL A 225 18.67 19.25 49.76
CA VAL A 225 19.44 19.25 51.02
C VAL A 225 19.78 20.67 51.46
N LEU A 226 20.19 21.56 50.55
CA LEU A 226 20.43 22.96 50.88
C LEU A 226 19.13 23.67 51.30
N ASP A 227 18.00 23.38 50.67
CA ASP A 227 16.70 23.94 51.05
C ASP A 227 16.25 23.44 52.43
N ASP A 228 16.40 22.15 52.71
CA ASP A 228 16.09 21.53 54.00
C ASP A 228 16.96 22.10 55.14
N LEU A 229 18.27 22.31 54.88
CA LEU A 229 19.18 22.97 55.82
C LEU A 229 18.76 24.40 56.12
N TRP A 230 18.33 25.14 55.10
CA TRP A 230 17.92 26.53 55.26
C TRP A 230 16.61 26.68 56.05
N ARG A 231 15.65 25.76 55.84
CA ARG A 231 14.34 25.75 56.51
C ARG A 231 14.37 25.19 57.93
N HIS A 232 15.46 24.55 58.34
CA HIS A 232 15.61 23.99 59.67
C HIS A 232 15.66 25.10 60.76
N LYS A 233 15.17 24.78 61.97
CA LYS A 233 15.20 25.69 63.14
C LYS A 233 16.15 25.12 64.19
N PRO A 234 17.18 25.87 64.66
CA PRO A 234 17.59 27.24 64.37
C PRO A 234 18.20 27.40 62.96
N PRO A 235 18.28 28.65 62.44
CA PRO A 235 18.69 28.91 61.06
C PRO A 235 20.15 28.56 60.78
N TYR A 236 20.41 28.13 59.54
CA TYR A 236 21.76 27.91 59.03
C TYR A 236 22.41 29.24 58.61
N HIS A 237 23.73 29.37 58.82
CA HIS A 237 24.41 30.65 58.58
C HIS A 237 24.62 30.96 57.09
N ILE A 238 24.40 32.22 56.70
CA ILE A 238 24.55 32.72 55.31
C ILE A 238 25.94 32.41 54.74
N ASP A 239 27.02 32.76 55.43
CA ASP A 239 28.38 32.57 54.89
C ASP A 239 28.80 31.10 54.78
N ARG A 240 28.31 30.21 55.66
CA ARG A 240 28.54 28.77 55.51
C ARG A 240 27.75 28.22 54.33
N MET A 241 26.56 28.75 54.07
CA MET A 241 25.74 28.37 52.90
C MET A 241 26.43 28.77 51.59
N LYS A 242 27.00 29.98 51.52
CA LYS A 242 27.83 30.41 50.38
C LYS A 242 29.02 29.48 50.18
N ASN A 243 29.74 29.16 51.26
CA ASN A 243 30.87 28.23 51.20
C ASN A 243 30.45 26.85 50.71
N LEU A 244 29.30 26.32 51.14
CA LEU A 244 28.76 25.05 50.64
C LEU A 244 28.46 25.12 49.13
N MET A 245 27.82 26.20 48.68
CA MET A 245 27.54 26.42 47.26
C MET A 245 28.84 26.49 46.42
N ASP A 246 29.87 27.14 46.94
CA ASP A 246 31.19 27.23 46.30
C ASP A 246 31.92 25.89 46.28
N ILE A 247 31.87 25.11 47.37
CA ILE A 247 32.46 23.77 47.44
C ILE A 247 31.85 22.87 46.37
N VAL A 248 30.52 22.87 46.26
CA VAL A 248 29.82 22.08 45.23
C VAL A 248 30.19 22.58 43.84
N GLY A 249 30.19 23.91 43.62
CA GLY A 249 30.57 24.50 42.35
C GLY A 249 32.01 24.17 41.94
N ASN A 250 32.93 24.17 42.89
CA ASN A 250 34.34 23.81 42.67
C ASN A 250 34.54 22.31 42.45
N GLY A 251 33.74 21.45 43.09
CA GLY A 251 33.72 20.03 42.77
C GLY A 251 33.26 19.78 41.34
N ILE A 252 32.21 20.47 40.86
CA ILE A 252 31.77 20.39 39.45
C ILE A 252 32.87 20.88 38.50
N TYR A 253 33.56 21.97 38.85
CA TYR A 253 34.68 22.51 38.08
C TYR A 253 35.81 21.48 37.93
N VAL A 254 36.25 20.88 39.05
CA VAL A 254 37.31 19.86 39.07
C VAL A 254 36.90 18.60 38.29
N TYR A 255 35.68 18.11 38.53
CA TYR A 255 35.09 16.97 37.82
C TYR A 255 35.09 17.21 36.30
N SER A 256 34.59 18.38 35.87
CA SER A 256 34.52 18.74 34.45
C SER A 256 35.90 18.83 33.82
N ILE A 257 36.89 19.43 34.50
CA ILE A 257 38.26 19.51 33.98
C ILE A 257 38.89 18.13 33.84
N LYS A 258 38.70 17.24 34.83
CA LYS A 258 39.26 15.90 34.81
C LYS A 258 38.79 15.13 33.59
N ILE A 259 37.49 15.18 33.28
CA ILE A 259 36.91 14.53 32.10
C ILE A 259 37.35 15.23 30.82
N LEU A 260 37.25 16.56 30.74
CA LEU A 260 37.57 17.31 29.53
C LEU A 260 39.07 17.23 29.14
N LYS A 261 39.98 17.05 30.10
CA LYS A 261 41.42 16.84 29.83
C LYS A 261 41.74 15.44 29.28
N THR A 262 40.84 14.47 29.36
CA THR A 262 41.08 13.13 28.77
C THR A 262 41.06 13.13 27.24
N ILE A 263 40.39 14.10 26.62
CA ILE A 263 40.16 14.17 25.17
C ILE A 263 40.81 15.43 24.60
N PRO A 264 41.53 15.36 23.47
CA PRO A 264 42.06 16.54 22.78
C PRO A 264 40.93 17.31 22.07
N ILE A 265 40.27 18.23 22.80
CA ILE A 265 39.09 19.00 22.35
C ILE A 265 39.23 19.66 20.98
N LEU A 266 40.44 20.14 20.64
CA LEU A 266 40.68 20.87 19.40
C LEU A 266 40.85 19.97 18.17
N SER A 267 41.24 18.71 18.35
CA SER A 267 41.61 17.79 17.26
C SER A 267 40.59 16.68 17.01
N GLU A 268 39.86 16.25 18.04
CA GLU A 268 38.89 15.15 17.96
C GLU A 268 37.68 15.49 17.05
N ASP A 269 36.82 14.52 16.76
CA ASP A 269 35.59 14.78 16.01
C ASP A 269 34.66 15.75 16.77
N TYR A 270 34.01 16.64 16.01
CA TYR A 270 33.13 17.64 16.58
C TYR A 270 31.92 17.03 17.28
N GLY A 271 31.38 15.90 16.80
CA GLY A 271 30.17 15.31 17.40
C GLY A 271 30.37 15.03 18.88
N ILE A 272 31.44 14.29 19.19
CA ILE A 272 31.83 13.90 20.55
C ILE A 272 32.14 15.15 21.40
N VAL A 273 32.94 16.08 20.86
CA VAL A 273 33.35 17.29 21.58
C VAL A 273 32.16 18.20 21.89
N SER A 274 31.26 18.38 20.93
CA SER A 274 30.08 19.23 21.11
C SER A 274 29.14 18.66 22.17
N GLU A 275 28.92 17.34 22.16
CA GLU A 275 28.07 16.67 23.14
C GLU A 275 28.65 16.80 24.56
N LEU A 276 29.93 16.47 24.73
CA LEU A 276 30.61 16.58 26.03
C LEU A 276 30.62 18.01 26.57
N LEU A 277 30.99 18.99 25.73
CA LEU A 277 30.98 20.40 26.15
C LEU A 277 29.56 20.86 26.52
N SER A 278 28.54 20.48 25.74
CA SER A 278 27.14 20.84 26.03
C SER A 278 26.64 20.20 27.33
N GLN A 279 26.98 18.94 27.61
CA GLN A 279 26.64 18.28 28.88
C GLN A 279 27.27 19.00 30.08
N HIS A 280 28.57 19.31 30.04
CA HIS A 280 29.24 20.01 31.15
C HIS A 280 28.82 21.48 31.29
N ILE A 281 28.48 22.17 30.19
CA ILE A 281 27.86 23.50 30.24
C ILE A 281 26.50 23.41 30.94
N SER A 282 25.65 22.46 30.55
CA SER A 282 24.34 22.25 31.15
C SER A 282 24.45 21.92 32.64
N LEU A 283 25.40 21.06 33.03
CA LEU A 283 25.65 20.68 34.42
C LEU A 283 25.98 21.93 35.28
N GLY A 284 26.92 22.76 34.80
CA GLY A 284 27.28 24.00 35.49
C GLY A 284 26.14 25.02 35.53
N GLU A 285 25.39 25.18 34.44
CA GLU A 285 24.24 26.09 34.38
C GLU A 285 23.10 25.65 35.29
N LYS A 286 22.82 24.35 35.38
CA LYS A 286 21.84 23.79 36.31
C LYS A 286 22.18 24.16 37.74
N TRP A 287 23.42 23.95 38.18
CA TRP A 287 23.84 24.33 39.53
C TRP A 287 23.72 25.84 39.79
N LEU A 288 24.22 26.67 38.85
CA LEU A 288 24.09 28.13 38.96
C LEU A 288 22.62 28.57 39.06
N THR A 289 21.74 27.95 38.26
CA THR A 289 20.30 28.22 38.27
C THR A 289 19.66 27.77 39.57
N SER A 290 20.03 26.61 40.10
CA SER A 290 19.59 26.13 41.43
C SER A 290 19.97 27.09 42.54
N CYS A 291 21.20 27.61 42.56
CA CYS A 291 21.63 28.63 43.54
C CYS A 291 20.80 29.92 43.44
N ILE A 292 20.52 30.37 42.20
CA ILE A 292 19.66 31.55 41.97
C ILE A 292 18.23 31.27 42.42
N HIS A 293 17.64 30.11 42.08
CA HIS A 293 16.28 29.76 42.49
C HIS A 293 16.15 29.67 44.01
N LEU A 294 17.09 29.03 44.70
CA LEU A 294 17.11 28.95 46.17
C LEU A 294 17.14 30.34 46.79
N THR A 295 18.11 31.18 46.38
CA THR A 295 18.30 32.51 46.98
C THR A 295 17.22 33.52 46.58
N GLN A 296 16.73 33.48 45.35
CA GLN A 296 15.80 34.48 44.80
C GLN A 296 14.32 34.11 44.99
N ILE A 297 13.95 32.83 44.91
CA ILE A 297 12.55 32.39 44.89
C ILE A 297 12.17 31.71 46.20
N PHE A 298 12.96 30.75 46.67
CA PHE A 298 12.56 29.94 47.83
C PHE A 298 12.86 30.64 49.15
N TRP A 299 14.09 31.12 49.34
CA TRP A 299 14.55 31.67 50.63
C TRP A 299 14.17 33.14 50.84
N SER A 300 13.97 33.91 49.77
CA SER A 300 13.43 35.27 49.86
C SER A 300 11.98 35.30 50.35
N ASN A 301 11.20 34.28 50.00
CA ASN A 301 9.78 34.14 50.36
C ASN A 301 9.55 33.38 51.67
N TYR A 302 10.61 32.91 52.33
CA TYR A 302 10.51 32.19 53.58
C TYR A 302 10.49 33.15 54.78
N SER A 303 9.32 33.27 55.43
CA SER A 303 9.05 34.29 56.47
C SER A 303 9.93 34.19 57.71
N ASP A 304 10.42 33.00 58.04
CA ASP A 304 11.11 32.74 59.31
C ASP A 304 12.63 33.04 59.22
N HIS A 305 13.22 32.91 58.03
CA HIS A 305 14.65 33.17 57.77
C HIS A 305 14.86 33.62 56.32
N MET A 306 14.68 34.92 56.07
CA MET A 306 14.75 35.51 54.74
C MET A 306 16.19 35.69 54.27
N TRP A 307 16.45 35.33 53.01
CA TRP A 307 17.70 35.70 52.34
C TRP A 307 17.67 37.20 51.98
N LEU A 308 18.48 38.00 52.66
CA LEU A 308 18.53 39.47 52.49
C LEU A 308 19.55 39.94 51.44
N GLU A 309 20.40 39.04 50.96
CA GLU A 309 21.48 39.34 50.03
C GLU A 309 21.06 39.21 48.55
N PRO A 310 21.81 39.79 47.60
CA PRO A 310 21.59 39.53 46.18
C PRO A 310 21.70 38.04 45.84
N PRO A 311 21.16 37.60 44.68
CA PRO A 311 21.20 36.20 44.28
C PRO A 311 22.65 35.73 44.17
N TYR A 312 22.97 34.66 44.89
CA TYR A 312 24.33 34.16 44.98
C TYR A 312 24.69 33.36 43.73
N LYS A 313 25.87 33.65 43.15
CA LYS A 313 26.41 32.92 42.00
C LYS A 313 27.87 32.57 42.28
N VAL A 314 28.20 31.29 42.10
CA VAL A 314 29.57 30.79 42.20
C VAL A 314 30.39 31.39 41.05
N SER A 315 31.30 32.31 41.37
CA SER A 315 32.02 33.11 40.36
C SER A 315 32.97 32.28 39.50
N GLU A 316 33.70 31.33 40.11
CA GLU A 316 34.65 30.46 39.41
C GLU A 316 33.95 29.55 38.40
N LEU A 317 32.86 28.89 38.82
CA LEU A 317 32.05 28.05 37.95
C LEU A 317 31.42 28.85 36.80
N ASN A 318 30.91 30.05 37.07
CA ASN A 318 30.33 30.90 36.03
C ASN A 318 31.36 31.29 34.95
N ASN A 319 32.58 31.67 35.36
CA ASN A 319 33.66 31.99 34.43
C ASN A 319 34.08 30.75 33.62
N PHE A 320 34.13 29.58 34.24
CA PHE A 320 34.42 28.33 33.56
C PHE A 320 33.34 27.96 32.53
N VAL A 321 32.06 28.02 32.90
CA VAL A 321 30.94 27.77 31.98
C VAL A 321 30.99 28.73 30.79
N HIS A 322 31.30 30.01 31.04
CA HIS A 322 31.51 30.98 29.96
C HIS A 322 32.65 30.56 29.03
N ARG A 323 33.80 30.15 29.59
CA ARG A 323 34.94 29.67 28.81
C ARG A 323 34.59 28.44 27.97
N LEU A 324 33.86 27.47 28.52
CA LEU A 324 33.40 26.29 27.78
C LEU A 324 32.48 26.67 26.60
N LYS A 325 31.57 27.63 26.79
CA LYS A 325 30.73 28.15 25.70
C LYS A 325 31.56 28.80 24.60
N GLU A 326 32.60 29.55 24.96
CA GLU A 326 33.51 30.13 23.96
C GLU A 326 34.25 29.04 23.16
N ILE A 327 34.77 28.02 23.84
CA ILE A 327 35.44 26.87 23.19
C ILE A 327 34.46 26.16 22.23
N LEU A 328 33.22 25.94 22.68
CA LEU A 328 32.18 25.32 21.86
C LEU A 328 31.85 26.18 20.63
N SER A 329 31.74 27.50 20.79
CA SER A 329 31.52 28.43 19.67
C SER A 329 32.68 28.40 18.67
N ILE A 330 33.93 28.44 19.14
CA ILE A 330 35.15 28.34 18.31
C ILE A 330 35.13 27.05 17.46
N ARG A 331 34.83 25.90 18.08
CA ARG A 331 34.73 24.61 17.39
C ARG A 331 33.55 24.56 16.41
N THR A 332 32.42 25.15 16.78
CA THR A 332 31.21 25.19 15.95
C THR A 332 31.44 26.01 14.70
N VAL A 333 32.08 27.17 14.82
CA VAL A 333 32.42 28.01 13.68
C VAL A 333 33.37 27.28 12.74
N HIS A 334 34.42 26.64 13.26
CA HIS A 334 35.34 25.85 12.43
C HIS A 334 34.59 24.75 11.66
N LYS A 335 33.72 23.97 12.30
CA LYS A 335 32.92 22.94 11.62
C LYS A 335 32.00 23.53 10.54
N GLN A 336 31.28 24.61 10.86
CA GLN A 336 30.37 25.27 9.92
C GLN A 336 31.13 25.81 8.70
N LEU A 337 32.32 26.36 8.91
CA LEU A 337 33.19 26.87 7.86
C LEU A 337 33.74 25.75 6.98
N MET A 338 34.26 24.67 7.56
CA MET A 338 34.77 23.51 6.81
C MET A 338 33.70 22.85 5.96
N ARG A 339 32.44 22.84 6.43
CA ARG A 339 31.30 22.32 5.67
C ARG A 339 31.00 23.10 4.39
N LEU A 340 31.28 24.40 4.36
CA LEU A 340 30.92 25.31 3.25
C LEU A 340 32.07 25.50 2.25
N LEU A 341 33.29 25.18 2.66
CA LEU A 341 34.49 25.20 1.81
C LEU A 341 34.72 23.83 1.15
N THR A 342 35.19 23.84 -0.08
CA THR A 342 35.68 22.60 -0.73
C THR A 342 37.10 22.30 -0.29
N ASN A 343 37.55 21.04 -0.41
CA ASN A 343 38.89 20.63 0.04
C ASN A 343 40.01 21.48 -0.60
N GLU A 344 39.90 21.83 -1.88
CA GLU A 344 40.87 22.70 -2.57
C GLU A 344 40.94 24.11 -1.95
N GLU A 345 39.81 24.64 -1.48
CA GLU A 345 39.75 25.96 -0.85
C GLU A 345 40.25 25.92 0.58
N GLN A 346 40.04 24.80 1.28
CA GLN A 346 40.56 24.56 2.63
C GLN A 346 42.09 24.59 2.63
N ASP A 347 42.72 23.98 1.62
CA ASP A 347 44.17 23.99 1.42
C ASP A 347 44.68 25.39 1.03
N GLN A 348 44.00 26.09 0.12
CA GLN A 348 44.36 27.46 -0.27
C GLN A 348 44.28 28.46 0.89
N LEU A 349 43.33 28.27 1.80
CA LEU A 349 43.09 29.16 2.94
C LEU A 349 43.83 28.73 4.22
N ASN A 350 44.66 27.68 4.16
CA ASN A 350 45.39 27.12 5.31
C ASN A 350 44.50 26.86 6.53
N THR A 351 43.27 26.37 6.30
CA THR A 351 42.28 26.16 7.37
C THR A 351 42.73 25.16 8.45
N ASN A 352 43.67 24.27 8.12
CA ASN A 352 44.28 23.31 9.05
C ASN A 352 45.12 23.96 10.16
N VAL A 353 45.55 25.22 9.99
CA VAL A 353 46.42 25.94 10.95
C VAL A 353 45.62 26.88 11.86
N ILE A 354 44.30 26.97 11.68
CA ILE A 354 43.44 27.93 12.40
C ILE A 354 43.53 27.78 13.93
N PHE A 355 43.73 26.56 14.45
CA PHE A 355 43.82 26.32 15.90
C PHE A 355 45.23 26.50 16.50
N LEU A 356 46.25 26.85 15.71
CA LEU A 356 47.62 27.02 16.21
C LEU A 356 47.73 27.99 17.41
N PRO A 357 47.00 29.13 17.45
CA PRO A 357 47.08 30.06 18.59
C PRO A 357 46.67 29.45 19.95
N PHE A 358 45.95 28.33 19.95
CA PHE A 358 45.44 27.68 21.16
C PHE A 358 46.26 26.47 21.62
N LYS A 359 47.29 26.06 20.86
CA LYS A 359 48.01 24.80 21.10
C LYS A 359 48.79 24.78 22.41
N ASP A 360 49.34 25.93 22.80
CA ASP A 360 50.21 26.06 23.99
C ASP A 360 49.47 26.63 25.22
N LEU A 361 48.14 26.81 25.13
CA LEU A 361 47.32 27.38 26.20
C LEU A 361 46.54 26.30 26.96
N ASP A 362 46.48 26.40 28.30
CA ASP A 362 45.50 25.63 29.07
C ASP A 362 44.10 26.23 28.87
N LEU A 363 43.28 25.55 28.07
CA LEU A 363 41.97 26.03 27.64
C LEU A 363 40.99 26.26 28.82
N PHE A 364 41.16 25.53 29.93
CA PHE A 364 40.18 25.44 31.01
C PHE A 364 40.50 26.28 32.24
N PHE A 365 41.73 26.79 32.36
CA PHE A 365 42.13 27.58 33.52
C PHE A 365 41.70 29.04 33.38
N CYS A 366 40.94 29.53 34.35
CA CYS A 366 40.33 30.87 34.35
C CYS A 366 41.05 31.84 35.32
N GLY A 367 42.38 31.89 35.28
CA GLY A 367 43.16 32.91 35.99
C GLY A 367 43.24 34.23 35.24
N GLN A 368 43.55 35.33 35.95
CA GLN A 368 43.65 36.67 35.36
C GLN A 368 44.71 36.76 34.25
N HIS A 369 45.87 36.11 34.42
CA HIS A 369 46.91 36.09 33.39
C HIS A 369 46.50 35.27 32.16
N THR A 370 45.94 34.08 32.39
CA THR A 370 45.46 33.19 31.33
C THR A 370 44.29 33.76 30.55
N GLU A 371 43.46 34.63 31.15
CA GLU A 371 42.40 35.35 30.44
C GLU A 371 42.97 36.32 29.40
N ILE A 372 44.07 37.01 29.73
CA ILE A 372 44.76 37.92 28.80
C ILE A 372 45.34 37.13 27.61
N GLU A 373 45.96 35.98 27.89
CA GLU A 373 46.51 35.11 26.84
C GLU A 373 45.40 34.50 25.96
N TRP A 374 44.30 34.08 26.57
CA TRP A 374 43.11 33.59 25.87
C TRP A 374 42.54 34.63 24.91
N ILE A 375 42.35 35.87 25.38
CA ILE A 375 41.85 36.97 24.55
C ILE A 375 42.80 37.26 23.38
N LYS A 376 44.13 37.18 23.59
CA LYS A 376 45.12 37.35 22.52
C LYS A 376 45.01 36.23 21.48
N ALA A 377 44.96 34.97 21.91
CA ALA A 377 44.82 33.82 21.00
C ALA A 377 43.50 33.84 20.23
N LYS A 378 42.40 34.25 20.88
CA LYS A 378 41.09 34.44 20.24
C LYS A 378 41.15 35.49 19.14
N LYS A 379 41.77 36.65 19.39
CA LYS A 379 41.96 37.69 18.37
C LYS A 379 42.82 37.21 17.19
N GLU A 380 43.86 36.42 17.47
CA GLU A 380 44.70 35.86 16.41
C GLU A 380 43.96 34.82 15.57
N PHE A 381 43.16 33.96 16.21
CA PHE A 381 42.25 33.02 15.54
C PHE A 381 41.21 33.74 14.67
N GLU A 382 40.60 34.82 15.16
CA GLU A 382 39.65 35.63 14.38
C GLU A 382 40.32 36.23 13.13
N ARG A 383 41.54 36.75 13.25
CA ARG A 383 42.32 37.26 12.12
C ARG A 383 42.63 36.18 11.08
N LEU A 384 42.97 34.96 11.51
CA LEU A 384 43.22 33.84 10.59
C LEU A 384 41.95 33.38 9.87
N LEU A 385 40.78 33.56 10.48
CA LEU A 385 39.50 33.13 9.91
C LEU A 385 38.93 34.11 8.88
N GLU A 386 39.26 35.39 8.96
CA GLU A 386 38.69 36.47 8.15
C GLU A 386 38.66 36.19 6.62
N PRO A 387 39.74 35.73 5.96
CA PRO A 387 39.71 35.42 4.53
C PRO A 387 38.72 34.30 4.18
N ALA A 388 38.61 33.30 5.06
CA ALA A 388 37.69 32.19 4.89
C ALA A 388 36.23 32.62 5.17
N GLU A 389 36.00 33.48 6.17
CA GLU A 389 34.68 34.06 6.44
C GLU A 389 34.13 34.85 5.25
N GLN A 390 34.96 35.68 4.60
CA GLN A 390 34.54 36.45 3.42
C GLN A 390 34.08 35.53 2.29
N LYS A 391 34.87 34.48 1.98
CA LYS A 391 34.54 33.52 0.91
C LYS A 391 33.27 32.73 1.24
N VAL A 392 33.16 32.26 2.47
CA VAL A 392 31.97 31.54 2.95
C VAL A 392 30.73 32.44 2.95
N GLY A 393 30.88 33.74 3.24
CA GLY A 393 29.78 34.71 3.17
C GLY A 393 29.13 34.79 1.80
N TYR A 394 29.93 34.84 0.73
CA TYR A 394 29.38 34.81 -0.64
C TYR A 394 28.68 33.49 -0.97
N LYS A 395 29.21 32.35 -0.51
CA LYS A 395 28.56 31.04 -0.71
C LYS A 395 27.25 30.93 0.06
N LEU A 396 27.23 31.34 1.32
CA LEU A 396 26.02 31.39 2.14
C LEU A 396 24.99 32.31 1.53
N LYS A 397 25.38 33.50 1.05
CA LYS A 397 24.47 34.41 0.35
C LYS A 397 23.80 33.75 -0.85
N LYS A 398 24.57 32.99 -1.66
CA LYS A 398 24.03 32.25 -2.81
C LYS A 398 23.09 31.10 -2.36
N GLN A 399 23.43 30.41 -1.28
CA GLN A 399 22.59 29.33 -0.74
C GLN A 399 21.28 29.87 -0.17
N LEU A 400 21.33 30.91 0.67
CA LEU A 400 20.16 31.53 1.29
C LEU A 400 19.21 32.11 0.24
N SER A 401 19.73 32.84 -0.75
CA SER A 401 18.91 33.42 -1.81
C SER A 401 18.18 32.36 -2.67
N SER A 402 18.69 31.13 -2.74
CA SER A 402 18.01 30.03 -3.44
C SER A 402 16.82 29.42 -2.66
N ILE A 403 16.75 29.63 -1.34
CA ILE A 403 15.78 29.00 -0.42
C ILE A 403 14.59 29.92 -0.12
N ASN A 404 14.58 31.14 -0.68
CA ASN A 404 13.66 32.25 -0.38
C ASN A 404 12.14 31.92 -0.44
N ALA A 405 11.70 30.79 -1.00
CA ALA A 405 10.28 30.45 -1.08
C ALA A 405 9.65 29.98 0.25
N ASN A 406 10.44 29.52 1.24
CA ASN A 406 9.88 28.92 2.46
C ASN A 406 10.53 29.47 3.74
N THR A 407 9.78 30.26 4.52
CA THR A 407 10.25 30.89 5.75
C THR A 407 10.77 29.90 6.79
N ARG A 408 10.20 28.69 6.90
CA ARG A 408 10.67 27.68 7.88
C ARG A 408 11.99 27.06 7.47
N GLN A 409 12.17 26.76 6.19
CA GLN A 409 13.44 26.25 5.68
C GLN A 409 14.53 27.32 5.78
N LEU A 410 14.17 28.58 5.50
CA LEU A 410 15.05 29.72 5.68
C LEU A 410 15.46 29.84 7.16
N LEU A 411 14.51 29.85 8.10
CA LEU A 411 14.76 29.88 9.54
C LEU A 411 15.70 28.73 9.98
N TYR A 412 15.48 27.52 9.47
CA TYR A 412 16.32 26.37 9.77
C TYR A 412 17.77 26.55 9.30
N GLU A 413 18.00 27.00 8.06
CA GLU A 413 19.37 27.21 7.56
C GLU A 413 20.07 28.37 8.28
N PHE A 414 19.36 29.44 8.64
CA PHE A 414 19.90 30.50 9.49
C PHE A 414 20.29 29.97 10.89
N ASN A 415 19.45 29.13 11.51
CA ASN A 415 19.75 28.53 12.80
C ASN A 415 20.93 27.56 12.76
N ARG A 416 21.06 26.80 11.68
CA ARG A 416 22.15 25.84 11.46
C ARG A 416 23.52 26.51 11.37
N TYR A 417 23.61 27.69 10.76
CA TYR A 417 24.86 28.45 10.62
C TYR A 417 24.92 29.66 11.54
N ALA A 418 24.12 29.69 12.60
CA ALA A 418 23.94 30.91 13.38
C ALA A 418 25.21 31.40 14.09
N GLU A 419 26.04 30.50 14.62
CA GLU A 419 27.33 30.87 15.22
C GLU A 419 28.24 31.56 14.20
N LEU A 420 28.33 31.01 12.98
CA LEU A 420 29.08 31.60 11.87
C LEU A 420 28.44 32.92 11.40
N ILE A 421 27.12 32.99 11.22
CA ILE A 421 26.41 34.22 10.82
C ILE A 421 26.52 35.31 11.91
N SER A 422 26.66 34.94 13.18
CA SER A 422 26.77 35.90 14.28
C SER A 422 28.05 36.75 14.25
N ARG A 423 29.07 36.28 13.50
CA ARG A 423 30.37 36.94 13.29
C ARG A 423 30.22 38.27 12.57
N PRO A 424 31.05 39.29 12.88
CA PRO A 424 30.90 40.64 12.34
C PRO A 424 30.99 40.71 10.81
N ILE A 425 31.94 40.00 10.18
CA ILE A 425 32.13 40.01 8.72
C ILE A 425 30.91 39.40 8.01
N LEU A 426 30.40 38.28 8.54
CA LEU A 426 29.24 37.60 7.97
C LEU A 426 27.93 38.34 8.21
N LYS A 427 27.76 38.94 9.39
CA LYS A 427 26.65 39.86 9.69
C LYS A 427 26.55 40.97 8.65
N GLN A 428 27.68 41.56 8.27
CA GLN A 428 27.76 42.65 7.29
C GLN A 428 27.55 42.17 5.85
N THR A 429 28.11 41.02 5.45
CA THR A 429 27.93 40.50 4.08
C THR A 429 26.51 40.00 3.81
N LEU A 430 25.83 39.49 4.84
CA LEU A 430 24.48 38.91 4.77
C LEU A 430 23.35 39.87 5.17
N VAL A 431 23.60 41.18 5.27
CA VAL A 431 22.57 42.17 5.67
C VAL A 431 21.29 42.06 4.83
N THR A 432 21.40 41.91 3.51
CA THR A 432 20.24 41.79 2.62
C THR A 432 19.39 40.56 2.91
N GLU A 433 20.03 39.40 3.13
CA GLU A 433 19.33 38.14 3.44
C GLU A 433 18.74 38.17 4.87
N ARG A 434 19.42 38.82 5.82
CA ARG A 434 18.93 39.01 7.20
C ARG A 434 17.73 39.94 7.24
N GLN A 435 17.72 41.01 6.45
CA GLN A 435 16.55 41.88 6.27
C GLN A 435 15.39 41.11 5.62
N TYR A 436 15.66 40.29 4.61
CA TYR A 436 14.65 39.44 4.01
C TYR A 436 14.05 38.44 5.00
N LEU A 437 14.89 37.80 5.82
CA LEU A 437 14.45 36.94 6.92
C LEU A 437 13.58 37.72 7.91
N LEU A 438 13.99 38.93 8.31
CA LEU A 438 13.23 39.77 9.24
C LEU A 438 11.81 40.08 8.72
N THR A 439 11.67 40.44 7.44
CA THR A 439 10.36 40.66 6.81
C THR A 439 9.55 39.36 6.75
N SER A 440 10.19 38.27 6.33
CA SER A 440 9.54 36.95 6.26
C SER A 440 9.09 36.45 7.63
N LEU A 441 9.84 36.75 8.70
CA LEU A 441 9.49 36.40 10.08
C LEU A 441 8.36 37.26 10.61
N HIS A 442 8.27 38.56 10.26
CA HIS A 442 7.10 39.37 10.57
C HIS A 442 5.83 38.76 9.97
N ASP A 443 5.86 38.40 8.68
CA ASP A 443 4.72 37.78 8.02
C ASP A 443 4.39 36.40 8.62
N TYR A 444 5.42 35.63 9.00
CA TYR A 444 5.23 34.34 9.65
C TYR A 444 4.64 34.46 11.05
N VAL A 445 5.09 35.42 11.87
CA VAL A 445 4.52 35.69 13.20
C VAL A 445 3.09 36.17 13.09
N ARG A 446 2.76 37.02 12.10
CA ARG A 446 1.38 37.40 11.79
C ARG A 446 0.54 36.18 11.39
N GLN A 447 1.08 35.25 10.61
CA GLN A 447 0.40 33.98 10.29
C GLN A 447 0.18 33.13 11.55
N LEU A 448 1.15 33.06 12.47
CA LEU A 448 0.99 32.34 13.75
C LEU A 448 -0.10 32.99 14.62
N GLN A 449 -0.17 34.33 14.66
CA GLN A 449 -1.26 35.06 15.32
C GLN A 449 -2.63 34.74 14.70
N MET A 450 -2.73 34.68 13.37
CA MET A 450 -3.98 34.29 12.69
C MET A 450 -4.37 32.82 12.96
N GLN A 451 -3.40 31.92 13.08
CA GLN A 451 -3.66 30.52 13.47
C GLN A 451 -4.14 30.38 14.91
N THR A 452 -3.82 31.37 15.75
CA THR A 452 -4.27 31.44 17.14
C THR A 452 -5.75 31.83 17.25
N SER A 453 -6.28 32.54 16.24
CA SER A 453 -7.68 32.99 16.18
C SER A 453 -8.58 32.18 15.25
N ALA A 454 -8.03 31.29 14.42
CA ALA A 454 -8.80 30.44 13.51
C ALA A 454 -9.33 29.18 14.22
N ASP A 455 -10.56 28.77 13.90
CA ASP A 455 -11.20 27.58 14.45
C ASP A 455 -10.36 26.30 14.24
N VAL A 456 -10.19 25.54 15.31
CA VAL A 456 -9.21 24.44 15.51
C VAL A 456 -9.54 23.17 14.71
N ASN A 457 -10.46 23.25 13.74
CA ASN A 457 -11.05 22.09 13.05
C ASN A 457 -10.14 21.41 12.01
N TYR A 458 -8.91 21.87 11.78
CA TYR A 458 -8.07 21.46 10.63
C TYR A 458 -6.74 20.79 10.97
N LEU A 459 -6.66 19.98 12.03
CA LEU A 459 -5.48 19.14 12.25
C LEU A 459 -5.81 17.65 12.30
N GLY A 460 -5.12 16.91 11.43
CA GLY A 460 -5.09 15.44 11.34
C GLY A 460 -4.39 14.79 12.53
N ALA A 461 -4.91 15.03 13.73
CA ALA A 461 -4.68 14.16 14.87
C ALA A 461 -5.57 12.91 14.73
N LYS A 462 -5.09 11.78 15.25
CA LYS A 462 -5.85 10.51 15.29
C LYS A 462 -7.28 10.79 15.78
N SER A 463 -8.25 10.07 15.20
CA SER A 463 -9.69 10.22 15.44
C SER A 463 -10.10 10.30 16.93
N ASP A 464 -9.24 9.86 17.85
CA ASP A 464 -9.55 9.64 19.26
C ASP A 464 -9.04 10.72 20.24
N THR A 465 -8.40 11.80 19.77
CA THR A 465 -7.92 12.87 20.67
C THR A 465 -9.05 13.87 20.98
N PRO A 466 -9.34 14.16 22.27
CA PRO A 466 -10.31 15.19 22.67
C PRO A 466 -9.95 16.59 22.18
N LEU A 467 -10.94 17.43 21.91
CA LEU A 467 -10.76 18.78 21.34
C LEU A 467 -9.87 19.68 22.19
N ILE A 468 -10.08 19.69 23.50
CA ILE A 468 -9.31 20.50 24.45
C ILE A 468 -7.82 20.15 24.40
N ILE A 469 -7.49 18.87 24.25
CA ILE A 469 -6.09 18.44 24.12
C ILE A 469 -5.51 18.83 22.77
N LYS A 470 -6.31 18.77 21.69
CA LYS A 470 -5.87 19.27 20.38
C LYS A 470 -5.54 20.75 20.44
N GLU A 471 -6.37 21.54 21.11
CA GLU A 471 -6.15 22.96 21.36
C GLU A 471 -4.88 23.20 22.18
N LEU A 472 -4.71 22.52 23.31
CA LEU A 472 -3.51 22.65 24.15
C LEU A 472 -2.22 22.24 23.40
N MET A 473 -2.27 21.16 22.61
CA MET A 473 -1.13 20.72 21.79
C MET A 473 -0.81 21.72 20.68
N MET A 474 -1.83 22.31 20.04
CA MET A 474 -1.65 23.36 19.04
C MET A 474 -1.02 24.59 19.66
N THR A 475 -1.56 25.08 20.78
CA THR A 475 -1.02 26.24 21.50
C THR A 475 0.44 26.01 21.91
N ARG A 476 0.79 24.81 22.41
CA ARG A 476 2.17 24.46 22.75
C ARG A 476 3.08 24.40 21.52
N GLN A 477 2.56 23.91 20.38
CA GLN A 477 3.30 23.91 19.12
C GLN A 477 3.54 25.33 18.60
N LEU A 478 2.52 26.21 18.66
CA LEU A 478 2.63 27.61 18.29
C LEU A 478 3.61 28.33 19.22
N GLU A 479 3.57 28.07 20.52
CA GLU A 479 4.51 28.62 21.49
C GLU A 479 5.95 28.19 21.18
N SER A 480 6.17 26.91 20.86
CA SER A 480 7.50 26.43 20.47
C SER A 480 8.01 27.09 19.20
N ARG A 481 7.14 27.30 18.20
CA ARG A 481 7.51 28.00 16.95
C ARG A 481 7.81 29.47 17.21
N ALA A 482 7.02 30.14 18.04
CA ALA A 482 7.25 31.53 18.42
C ALA A 482 8.55 31.70 19.23
N LYS A 483 8.86 30.76 20.13
CA LYS A 483 10.15 30.71 20.84
C LYS A 483 11.34 30.55 19.89
N GLU A 484 11.23 29.67 18.89
CA GLU A 484 12.28 29.52 17.88
C GLU A 484 12.53 30.82 17.12
N VAL A 485 11.46 31.52 16.72
CA VAL A 485 11.56 32.84 16.09
C VAL A 485 12.21 33.84 17.03
N HIS A 486 11.80 33.89 18.31
CA HIS A 486 12.39 34.78 19.31
C HIS A 486 13.90 34.58 19.45
N THR A 487 14.33 33.35 19.73
CA THR A 487 15.74 33.02 19.92
C THR A 487 16.56 33.32 18.68
N THR A 488 16.01 33.10 17.48
CA THR A 488 16.70 33.40 16.23
C THR A 488 16.81 34.90 15.99
N SER A 489 15.73 35.65 16.22
CA SER A 489 15.71 37.11 16.08
C SER A 489 16.69 37.77 17.04
N GLU A 490 16.71 37.35 18.31
CA GLU A 490 17.64 37.86 19.31
C GLU A 490 19.10 37.59 18.92
N ARG A 491 19.39 36.38 18.47
CA ARG A 491 20.77 36.01 18.14
C ARG A 491 21.28 36.65 16.85
N LEU A 492 20.41 36.75 15.84
CA LEU A 492 20.81 37.02 14.46
C LEU A 492 20.29 38.32 13.88
N LEU A 493 19.36 39.06 14.50
CA LEU A 493 18.71 40.23 13.89
C LEU A 493 18.73 41.49 14.75
N ASN A 494 19.22 41.45 16.00
CA ASN A 494 19.17 42.57 16.96
C ASN A 494 19.81 43.91 16.50
N ASP A 495 20.72 43.88 15.53
CA ASP A 495 21.39 45.05 14.95
C ASP A 495 20.60 45.71 13.81
N LEU A 496 19.55 45.06 13.29
CA LEU A 496 18.74 45.59 12.20
C LEU A 496 17.62 46.49 12.73
N HIS A 497 17.32 47.54 11.95
CA HIS A 497 16.11 48.35 12.14
C HIS A 497 14.86 47.47 12.01
N ASP A 498 13.83 47.73 12.81
CA ASP A 498 12.60 46.91 12.96
C ASP A 498 12.74 45.54 13.64
N SER A 499 13.93 45.14 14.11
CA SER A 499 14.08 43.91 14.91
C SER A 499 13.37 43.99 16.26
N GLU A 500 13.43 45.16 16.92
CA GLU A 500 12.74 45.43 18.19
C GLU A 500 11.21 45.26 18.06
N ASN A 501 10.65 45.71 16.94
CA ASN A 501 9.22 45.56 16.65
C ASN A 501 8.82 44.07 16.49
N LEU A 502 9.65 43.27 15.80
CA LEU A 502 9.44 41.83 15.68
C LEU A 502 9.51 41.15 17.05
N ILE A 503 10.53 41.47 17.84
CA ILE A 503 10.74 40.85 19.17
C ILE A 503 9.58 41.21 20.08
N ALA A 504 9.14 42.47 20.11
CA ALA A 504 7.96 42.89 20.88
C ALA A 504 6.70 42.11 20.45
N MET A 505 6.46 41.97 19.14
CA MET A 505 5.33 41.20 18.60
C MET A 505 5.38 39.72 18.99
N VAL A 506 6.57 39.10 18.96
CA VAL A 506 6.76 37.69 19.35
C VAL A 506 6.60 37.51 20.86
N VAL A 507 7.12 38.43 21.67
CA VAL A 507 6.97 38.41 23.14
C VAL A 507 5.50 38.55 23.53
N GLU A 508 4.76 39.45 22.86
CA GLU A 508 3.32 39.59 23.04
C GLU A 508 2.57 38.31 22.65
N LEU A 509 2.85 37.73 21.48
CA LEU A 509 2.28 36.45 21.06
C LEU A 509 2.61 35.32 22.06
N LEU A 510 3.83 35.24 22.58
CA LEU A 510 4.20 34.24 23.59
C LEU A 510 3.44 34.44 24.90
N LYS A 511 3.18 35.69 25.30
CA LYS A 511 2.37 36.01 26.47
C LYS A 511 0.91 35.60 26.25
N ASP A 512 0.36 35.91 25.08
CA ASP A 512 -1.02 35.55 24.72
C ASP A 512 -1.21 34.04 24.63
N LEU A 513 -0.29 33.31 24.00
CA LEU A 513 -0.33 31.84 23.91
C LEU A 513 -0.25 31.20 25.31
N LYS A 514 0.61 31.70 26.20
CA LYS A 514 0.68 31.23 27.59
C LYS A 514 -0.60 31.51 28.36
N LYS A 515 -1.21 32.68 28.14
CA LYS A 515 -2.49 33.04 28.75
C LYS A 515 -3.62 32.13 28.25
N GLN A 516 -3.74 31.93 26.95
CA GLN A 516 -4.71 31.01 26.36
C GLN A 516 -4.52 29.58 26.87
N HIS A 517 -3.27 29.14 26.98
CA HIS A 517 -2.95 27.82 27.53
C HIS A 517 -3.46 27.63 28.97
N ALA A 518 -3.27 28.64 29.83
CA ALA A 518 -3.80 28.63 31.19
C ALA A 518 -5.34 28.70 31.18
N GLU A 519 -5.94 29.60 30.39
CA GLU A 519 -7.39 29.77 30.30
C GLU A 519 -8.11 28.51 29.81
N LEU A 520 -7.56 27.79 28.81
CA LEU A 520 -8.12 26.54 28.32
C LEU A 520 -8.13 25.45 29.41
N PHE A 521 -7.03 25.34 30.15
CA PHE A 521 -6.92 24.36 31.23
C PHE A 521 -7.83 24.72 32.42
N ASP A 522 -7.91 25.99 32.79
CA ASP A 522 -8.75 26.48 33.89
C ASP A 522 -10.24 26.37 33.54
N THR A 523 -10.62 26.67 32.29
CA THR A 523 -11.99 26.52 31.78
C THR A 523 -12.41 25.05 31.80
N TRP A 524 -11.57 24.15 31.29
CA TRP A 524 -11.84 22.71 31.35
C TRP A 524 -11.97 22.23 32.80
N THR A 525 -11.04 22.62 33.67
CA THR A 525 -11.05 22.24 35.08
C THR A 525 -12.34 22.71 35.77
N SER A 526 -12.75 23.94 35.52
CA SER A 526 -13.98 24.52 36.08
C SER A 526 -15.23 23.82 35.54
N GLU A 527 -15.30 23.56 34.24
CA GLU A 527 -16.43 22.87 33.60
C GLU A 527 -16.59 21.43 34.13
N ILE A 528 -15.50 20.66 34.20
CA ILE A 528 -15.54 19.28 34.70
C ILE A 528 -15.88 19.26 36.19
N THR A 529 -15.29 20.16 36.99
CA THR A 529 -15.60 20.24 38.43
C THR A 529 -17.07 20.62 38.65
N ALA A 530 -17.61 21.58 37.90
CA ALA A 530 -19.04 21.92 37.96
C ALA A 530 -19.92 20.72 37.59
N ARG A 531 -19.60 20.00 36.51
CA ARG A 531 -20.35 18.80 36.09
C ARG A 531 -20.29 17.65 37.09
N ILE A 532 -19.18 17.51 37.83
CA ILE A 532 -19.02 16.55 38.93
C ILE A 532 -19.90 16.97 40.11
N ASN A 533 -19.89 18.26 40.48
CA ASN A 533 -20.72 18.81 41.56
C ASN A 533 -22.22 18.68 41.26
N ASP A 534 -22.63 18.85 40.00
CA ASP A 534 -24.01 18.68 39.54
C ASP A 534 -24.44 17.20 39.46
N HIS A 535 -23.57 16.25 39.82
CA HIS A 535 -23.76 14.80 39.68
C HIS A 535 -24.15 14.34 38.26
N SER A 536 -23.88 15.17 37.25
CA SER A 536 -24.11 14.85 35.83
C SER A 536 -23.03 13.95 35.25
N LEU A 537 -21.84 13.97 35.86
CA LEU A 537 -20.63 13.28 35.42
C LEU A 537 -20.12 12.30 36.49
N SER A 538 -21.04 11.70 37.23
CA SER A 538 -20.79 10.58 38.14
C SER A 538 -21.55 9.35 37.65
N LEU A 539 -21.03 8.16 37.98
CA LEU A 539 -21.79 6.93 37.79
C LEU A 539 -22.99 6.97 38.75
N ARG A 540 -24.21 6.81 38.21
CA ARG A 540 -25.42 6.70 39.02
C ARG A 540 -25.51 5.28 39.57
N GLU A 541 -25.01 5.09 40.78
CA GLU A 541 -24.89 3.78 41.45
C GLU A 541 -26.22 3.09 41.75
N SER A 542 -27.35 3.77 41.57
CA SER A 542 -28.70 3.24 41.82
C SER A 542 -29.50 2.92 40.55
N GLU A 543 -28.99 3.28 39.37
CA GLU A 543 -29.66 2.96 38.10
C GLU A 543 -29.17 1.61 37.54
N PRO A 544 -30.05 0.85 36.85
CA PRO A 544 -29.63 -0.37 36.17
C PRO A 544 -28.61 -0.08 35.09
N VAL A 545 -27.68 -1.01 34.91
CA VAL A 545 -26.61 -0.91 33.91
C VAL A 545 -27.14 -0.88 32.46
N ILE A 546 -28.21 -1.62 32.17
CA ILE A 546 -28.94 -1.61 30.88
C ILE A 546 -30.41 -1.30 31.16
N GLN A 547 -31.01 -0.43 30.36
CA GLN A 547 -32.45 -0.15 30.40
C GLN A 547 -33.03 -0.19 28.98
N PHE A 548 -34.26 -0.69 28.85
CA PHE A 548 -35.03 -0.51 27.63
C PHE A 548 -35.58 0.91 27.55
N SER A 549 -35.30 1.60 26.44
CA SER A 549 -35.95 2.87 26.10
C SER A 549 -37.45 2.63 25.84
N LYS A 550 -38.24 3.72 25.76
CA LYS A 550 -39.67 3.67 25.40
C LYS A 550 -39.93 2.95 24.08
N ASP A 551 -38.94 2.94 23.18
CA ASP A 551 -38.97 2.28 21.88
C ASP A 551 -38.46 0.81 21.90
N LYS A 552 -38.29 0.21 23.09
CA LYS A 552 -37.73 -1.14 23.29
C LYS A 552 -36.28 -1.32 22.80
N LEU A 553 -35.54 -0.22 22.63
CA LEU A 553 -34.10 -0.24 22.33
C LEU A 553 -33.29 -0.37 23.62
N MET A 554 -32.25 -1.18 23.61
CA MET A 554 -31.34 -1.29 24.76
C MET A 554 -30.45 -0.05 24.83
N LYS A 555 -30.39 0.58 26.01
CA LYS A 555 -29.50 1.70 26.31
C LYS A 555 -28.66 1.36 27.53
N VAL A 556 -27.36 1.57 27.42
CA VAL A 556 -26.42 1.43 28.55
C VAL A 556 -26.39 2.73 29.33
N ASN A 557 -26.57 2.66 30.65
CA ASN A 557 -26.52 3.82 31.54
C ASN A 557 -25.06 4.16 31.90
N TYR A 558 -24.24 4.40 30.89
CA TYR A 558 -22.86 4.88 31.02
C TYR A 558 -22.70 6.14 30.16
N SER A 559 -22.34 7.26 30.78
CA SER A 559 -22.22 8.53 30.04
C SER A 559 -21.02 8.49 29.08
N PRO A 560 -21.19 8.74 27.77
CA PRO A 560 -20.09 8.77 26.82
C PRO A 560 -19.05 9.86 27.16
N ARG A 561 -19.47 10.90 27.89
CA ARG A 561 -18.56 11.95 28.39
C ARG A 561 -17.54 11.40 29.40
N LEU A 562 -17.85 10.34 30.15
CA LEU A 562 -16.88 9.70 31.06
C LEU A 562 -15.74 9.03 30.29
N VAL A 563 -16.02 8.42 29.13
CA VAL A 563 -14.96 7.86 28.26
C VAL A 563 -14.03 8.97 27.78
N LEU A 564 -14.60 10.11 27.37
CA LEU A 564 -13.83 11.29 26.99
C LEU A 564 -13.00 11.82 28.17
N LEU A 565 -13.58 11.92 29.37
CA LEU A 565 -12.87 12.38 30.57
C LEU A 565 -11.66 11.49 30.90
N ILE A 566 -11.82 10.17 30.85
CA ILE A 566 -10.71 9.23 31.10
C ILE A 566 -9.56 9.47 30.11
N ASN A 567 -9.90 9.69 28.83
CA ASN A 567 -8.90 10.01 27.80
C ASN A 567 -8.28 11.39 28.03
N GLU A 568 -9.06 12.37 28.48
CA GLU A 568 -8.60 13.73 28.81
C GLU A 568 -7.59 13.70 29.96
N VAL A 569 -7.97 13.14 31.10
CA VAL A 569 -7.11 13.05 32.30
C VAL A 569 -5.81 12.31 32.02
N ARG A 570 -5.88 11.19 31.29
CA ARG A 570 -4.68 10.42 30.92
C ARG A 570 -3.71 11.25 30.08
N GLN A 571 -4.21 11.95 29.06
CA GLN A 571 -3.38 12.74 28.15
C GLN A 571 -2.87 14.02 28.80
N LEU A 572 -3.69 14.71 29.60
CA LEU A 572 -3.26 15.88 30.38
C LEU A 572 -2.16 15.53 31.38
N ARG A 573 -2.28 14.41 32.10
CA ARG A 573 -1.22 13.95 32.99
C ARG A 573 0.05 13.59 32.23
N ALA A 574 -0.06 12.96 31.06
CA ALA A 574 1.09 12.66 30.20
C ALA A 574 1.78 13.92 29.65
N LEU A 575 1.02 15.00 29.45
CA LEU A 575 1.55 16.31 29.03
C LEU A 575 2.19 17.11 30.18
N GLY A 576 2.05 16.65 31.42
CA GLY A 576 2.63 17.26 32.63
C GLY A 576 1.70 18.20 33.40
N TYR A 577 0.38 18.19 33.15
CA TYR A 577 -0.56 19.02 33.89
C TYR A 577 -0.95 18.42 35.23
N ASN A 578 -1.09 19.28 36.24
CA ASN A 578 -1.58 18.92 37.56
C ASN A 578 -3.11 18.96 37.58
N VAL A 579 -3.75 17.83 37.25
CA VAL A 579 -5.21 17.67 37.28
C VAL A 579 -5.70 17.55 38.74
N PRO A 580 -6.77 18.26 39.16
CA PRO A 580 -7.32 18.13 40.51
C PRO A 580 -7.69 16.70 40.90
N ASN A 581 -7.47 16.36 42.17
CA ASN A 581 -7.70 15.00 42.69
C ASN A 581 -9.16 14.56 42.57
N SER A 582 -10.13 15.46 42.75
CA SER A 582 -11.56 15.16 42.59
C SER A 582 -11.90 14.65 41.19
N ILE A 583 -11.29 15.22 40.15
CA ILE A 583 -11.46 14.78 38.76
C ILE A 583 -10.76 13.43 38.53
N CYS A 584 -9.56 13.27 39.10
CA CYS A 584 -8.80 12.02 39.00
C CYS A 584 -9.53 10.84 39.64
N GLU A 585 -10.12 11.04 40.81
CA GLU A 585 -10.91 10.02 41.51
C GLU A 585 -12.13 9.58 40.70
N VAL A 586 -12.88 10.53 40.13
CA VAL A 586 -14.03 10.23 39.25
C VAL A 586 -13.59 9.49 37.99
N ALA A 587 -12.48 9.90 37.36
CA ALA A 587 -11.94 9.25 36.17
C ALA A 587 -11.44 7.82 36.46
N GLU A 588 -10.70 7.59 37.54
CA GLU A 588 -10.25 6.26 37.95
C GLU A 588 -11.43 5.36 38.38
N HIS A 589 -12.45 5.93 39.03
CA HIS A 589 -13.67 5.20 39.34
C HIS A 589 -14.41 4.77 38.06
N ALA A 590 -14.63 5.69 37.12
CA ALA A 590 -15.27 5.39 35.84
C ALA A 590 -14.48 4.37 34.99
N LYS A 591 -13.14 4.46 35.02
CA LYS A 591 -12.23 3.57 34.29
C LYS A 591 -12.36 2.11 34.69
N LYS A 592 -12.66 1.80 35.96
CA LYS A 592 -12.93 0.42 36.43
C LYS A 592 -14.05 -0.25 35.63
N PHE A 593 -15.08 0.52 35.27
CA PHE A 593 -16.27 0.01 34.60
C PHE A 593 -16.28 0.26 33.09
N MET A 594 -15.36 1.07 32.56
CA MET A 594 -15.28 1.42 31.13
C MET A 594 -15.21 0.18 30.22
N HIS A 595 -14.43 -0.84 30.60
CA HIS A 595 -14.32 -2.07 29.79
C HIS A 595 -15.68 -2.78 29.69
N HIS A 596 -16.35 -2.97 30.83
CA HIS A 596 -17.67 -3.57 30.91
C HIS A 596 -18.71 -2.74 30.15
N ALA A 597 -18.69 -1.41 30.31
CA ALA A 597 -19.59 -0.49 29.60
C ALA A 597 -19.44 -0.60 28.07
N LYS A 598 -18.22 -0.74 27.54
CA LYS A 598 -17.99 -0.95 26.10
C LYS A 598 -18.57 -2.27 25.59
N ILE A 599 -18.41 -3.35 26.35
CA ILE A 599 -19.01 -4.65 26.00
C ILE A 599 -20.53 -4.56 26.00
N LEU A 600 -21.09 -3.88 27.01
CA LEU A 600 -22.53 -3.65 27.10
C LEU A 600 -23.06 -2.78 25.96
N GLU A 601 -22.30 -1.78 25.53
CA GLU A 601 -22.64 -0.96 24.37
C GLU A 601 -22.61 -1.78 23.08
N GLN A 602 -21.64 -2.69 22.93
CA GLN A 602 -21.62 -3.67 21.83
C GLN A 602 -22.83 -4.61 21.87
N ILE A 603 -23.24 -5.07 23.05
CA ILE A 603 -24.42 -5.92 23.23
C ILE A 603 -25.71 -5.14 22.90
N ALA A 604 -25.82 -3.89 23.37
CA ALA A 604 -26.96 -3.03 23.09
C ALA A 604 -27.07 -2.69 21.59
N THR A 605 -25.94 -2.33 20.95
CA THR A 605 -25.90 -2.11 19.50
C THR A 605 -26.20 -3.39 18.71
N PHE A 606 -25.73 -4.55 19.17
CA PHE A 606 -26.09 -5.84 18.59
C PHE A 606 -27.59 -6.09 18.68
N HIS A 607 -28.22 -5.94 19.85
CA HIS A 607 -29.67 -6.09 20.00
C HIS A 607 -30.45 -5.10 19.11
N ASN A 608 -30.00 -3.85 19.05
CA ASN A 608 -30.68 -2.83 18.25
C ASN A 608 -30.54 -3.05 16.73
N THR A 609 -29.53 -3.82 16.28
CA THR A 609 -29.26 -4.07 14.85
C THR A 609 -29.51 -5.50 14.38
N ILE A 610 -29.64 -6.47 15.30
CA ILE A 610 -29.81 -7.88 14.94
C ILE A 610 -31.10 -8.10 14.15
N GLY A 611 -32.17 -7.36 14.48
CA GLY A 611 -33.43 -7.40 13.74
C GLY A 611 -33.27 -7.09 12.25
N ASP A 612 -32.40 -6.15 11.89
CA ASP A 612 -32.10 -5.76 10.51
C ASP A 612 -31.17 -6.75 9.81
N ARG A 613 -30.24 -7.38 10.56
CA ARG A 613 -29.31 -8.37 10.02
C ARG A 613 -29.94 -9.74 9.80
N MET A 614 -31.03 -10.06 10.50
CA MET A 614 -31.73 -11.33 10.38
C MET A 614 -32.59 -11.39 9.12
N ILE A 615 -32.46 -12.46 8.35
CA ILE A 615 -33.30 -12.75 7.19
C ILE A 615 -34.75 -12.91 7.67
N VAL A 616 -35.68 -12.16 7.07
CA VAL A 616 -37.10 -12.08 7.50
C VAL A 616 -37.74 -13.46 7.63
N SER A 617 -37.44 -14.36 6.69
CA SER A 617 -37.98 -15.72 6.63
C SER A 617 -37.46 -16.65 7.74
N GLN A 618 -36.30 -16.32 8.33
CA GLN A 618 -35.64 -17.08 9.40
C GLN A 618 -35.89 -16.51 10.81
N ARG A 619 -36.48 -15.30 10.91
CA ARG A 619 -36.80 -14.67 12.20
C ARG A 619 -37.59 -15.58 13.17
N PRO A 620 -38.60 -16.36 12.73
CA PRO A 620 -39.34 -17.25 13.62
C PRO A 620 -38.48 -18.37 14.24
N MET A 621 -37.40 -18.79 13.58
CA MET A 621 -36.51 -19.85 14.05
C MET A 621 -35.58 -19.38 15.18
N MET A 622 -35.26 -18.09 15.22
CA MET A 622 -34.40 -17.47 16.25
C MET A 622 -35.18 -16.85 17.41
N LEU A 623 -36.52 -16.87 17.35
CA LEU A 623 -37.38 -16.20 18.32
C LEU A 623 -37.20 -16.76 19.75
N LYS A 624 -36.95 -18.06 19.90
CA LYS A 624 -36.68 -18.69 21.20
C LYS A 624 -35.40 -18.11 21.84
N SER A 625 -34.29 -18.13 21.10
CA SER A 625 -33.00 -17.60 21.56
C SER A 625 -33.03 -16.07 21.78
N ALA A 626 -33.79 -15.33 20.98
CA ALA A 626 -34.02 -13.89 21.19
C ALA A 626 -34.87 -13.60 22.43
N MET A 627 -35.84 -14.48 22.74
CA MET A 627 -36.65 -14.37 23.95
C MET A 627 -35.86 -14.72 25.21
N ASP A 628 -34.90 -15.64 25.12
CA ASP A 628 -33.97 -15.96 26.22
C ASP A 628 -33.06 -14.76 26.54
N LEU A 629 -32.56 -14.05 25.52
CA LEU A 629 -31.85 -12.76 25.70
C LEU A 629 -32.74 -11.70 26.36
N TRP A 630 -33.99 -11.59 25.91
CA TRP A 630 -34.94 -10.60 26.43
C TRP A 630 -35.28 -10.84 27.91
N LYS A 631 -35.56 -12.09 28.28
CA LYS A 631 -35.83 -12.49 29.68
C LYS A 631 -34.66 -12.19 30.61
N LEU A 632 -33.43 -12.44 30.16
CA LEU A 632 -32.23 -12.15 30.96
C LEU A 632 -32.04 -10.65 31.25
N VAL A 633 -32.50 -9.77 30.36
CA VAL A 633 -32.43 -8.32 30.57
C VAL A 633 -33.58 -7.84 31.46
N GLU A 634 -34.77 -8.45 31.38
CA GLU A 634 -35.93 -8.11 32.23
C GLU A 634 -35.81 -8.65 33.67
N GLU A 635 -35.28 -9.87 33.86
CA GLU A 635 -35.13 -10.48 35.20
C GLU A 635 -34.00 -9.86 36.03
N GLN A 636 -33.05 -9.16 35.39
CA GLN A 636 -31.83 -8.65 36.04
C GLN A 636 -31.71 -7.12 36.04
N GLU A 637 -32.85 -6.40 35.93
CA GLU A 637 -32.96 -4.92 36.00
C GLU A 637 -32.44 -4.26 37.30
N VAL A 638 -31.75 -4.99 38.19
CA VAL A 638 -31.27 -4.50 39.50
C VAL A 638 -29.74 -4.42 39.57
N VAL A 639 -29.00 -4.90 38.56
CA VAL A 639 -27.53 -4.80 38.57
C VAL A 639 -27.11 -3.35 38.36
N SER A 640 -26.51 -2.75 39.38
CA SER A 640 -26.05 -1.37 39.38
C SER A 640 -24.52 -1.27 39.32
N TRP A 641 -24.01 -0.06 39.01
CA TRP A 641 -22.57 0.19 38.89
C TRP A 641 -21.77 0.08 40.20
N GLY A 642 -22.43 -0.15 41.35
CA GLY A 642 -21.77 -0.25 42.66
C GLY A 642 -21.04 -1.58 42.91
N GLU A 643 -21.42 -2.68 42.24
CA GLU A 643 -20.87 -4.01 42.52
C GLU A 643 -20.14 -4.63 41.31
N THR A 644 -18.81 -4.52 41.28
CA THR A 644 -17.98 -4.96 40.15
C THR A 644 -18.14 -6.45 39.80
N ARG A 645 -18.26 -7.34 40.79
CA ARG A 645 -18.36 -8.79 40.55
C ARG A 645 -19.69 -9.19 39.91
N SER A 646 -20.78 -8.57 40.35
CA SER A 646 -22.12 -8.83 39.81
C SER A 646 -22.24 -8.32 38.37
N ILE A 647 -21.63 -7.17 38.05
CA ILE A 647 -21.54 -6.66 36.68
C ILE A 647 -20.71 -7.59 35.80
N GLU A 648 -19.57 -8.10 36.27
CA GLU A 648 -18.73 -8.99 35.46
C GLU A 648 -19.45 -10.30 35.12
N LEU A 649 -20.11 -10.93 36.11
CA LEU A 649 -20.92 -12.12 35.88
C LEU A 649 -22.07 -11.85 34.89
N TYR A 650 -22.75 -10.72 35.06
CA TYR A 650 -23.84 -10.28 34.19
C TYR A 650 -23.39 -10.02 32.74
N VAL A 651 -22.28 -9.28 32.57
CA VAL A 651 -21.70 -9.01 31.25
C VAL A 651 -21.29 -10.30 30.56
N ASN A 652 -20.71 -11.25 31.31
CA ASN A 652 -20.29 -12.53 30.76
C ASN A 652 -21.47 -13.44 30.37
N THR A 653 -22.56 -13.45 31.14
CA THR A 653 -23.78 -14.21 30.77
C THR A 653 -24.45 -13.61 29.54
N LEU A 654 -24.63 -12.28 29.50
CA LEU A 654 -25.19 -11.60 28.33
C LEU A 654 -24.33 -11.79 27.09
N LYS A 655 -23.00 -11.65 27.23
CA LYS A 655 -22.06 -11.86 26.13
C LYS A 655 -22.19 -13.26 25.54
N LYS A 656 -22.25 -14.31 26.37
CA LYS A 656 -22.45 -15.70 25.90
C LYS A 656 -23.73 -15.86 25.10
N VAL A 657 -24.85 -15.33 25.61
CA VAL A 657 -26.15 -15.43 24.93
C VAL A 657 -26.17 -14.68 23.60
N VAL A 658 -25.51 -13.51 23.55
CA VAL A 658 -25.34 -12.74 22.32
C VAL A 658 -24.43 -13.46 21.32
N GLU A 659 -23.33 -14.06 21.78
CA GLU A 659 -22.43 -14.87 20.95
C GLU A 659 -23.15 -16.10 20.39
N ASP A 660 -23.95 -16.80 21.21
CA ASP A 660 -24.76 -17.94 20.80
C ASP A 660 -25.82 -17.53 19.77
N LEU A 661 -26.52 -16.41 19.99
CA LEU A 661 -27.51 -15.88 19.04
C LEU A 661 -26.86 -15.45 17.73
N SER A 662 -25.69 -14.80 17.80
CA SER A 662 -24.90 -14.40 16.63
C SER A 662 -24.44 -15.62 15.84
N ALA A 663 -23.91 -16.66 16.52
CA ALA A 663 -23.48 -17.90 15.90
C ALA A 663 -24.64 -18.64 15.22
N GLN A 664 -25.81 -18.67 15.87
CA GLN A 664 -27.04 -19.22 15.27
C GLN A 664 -27.46 -18.42 14.03
N ASN A 665 -27.44 -17.09 14.08
CA ASN A 665 -27.78 -16.24 12.93
C ASN A 665 -26.81 -16.43 11.76
N ILE A 666 -25.50 -16.45 12.01
CA ILE A 666 -24.47 -16.69 10.99
C ILE A 666 -24.66 -18.07 10.37
N LEU A 667 -24.92 -19.09 11.19
CA LEU A 667 -25.16 -20.44 10.71
C LEU A 667 -26.39 -20.52 9.81
N LEU A 668 -27.54 -19.98 10.25
CA LEU A 668 -28.77 -19.96 9.45
C LEU A 668 -28.62 -19.15 8.15
N THR A 669 -27.94 -18.01 8.23
CA THR A 669 -27.61 -17.18 7.07
C THR A 669 -26.73 -17.95 6.09
N SER A 670 -25.72 -18.68 6.59
CA SER A 670 -24.85 -19.51 5.75
C SER A 670 -25.61 -20.64 5.05
N TYR A 671 -26.55 -21.30 5.73
CA TYR A 671 -27.38 -22.34 5.13
C TYR A 671 -28.32 -21.76 4.06
N HIS A 672 -28.88 -20.57 4.30
CA HIS A 672 -29.71 -19.90 3.30
C HIS A 672 -28.94 -19.50 2.06
N PHE A 673 -27.76 -18.89 2.21
CA PHE A 673 -26.91 -18.55 1.06
C PHE A 673 -26.41 -19.79 0.33
N GLN A 674 -26.03 -20.88 1.02
CA GLN A 674 -25.66 -22.13 0.36
C GLN A 674 -26.81 -22.71 -0.49
N ILE A 675 -28.05 -22.61 0.00
CA ILE A 675 -29.24 -23.01 -0.76
C ILE A 675 -29.44 -22.08 -1.96
N ILE A 676 -29.41 -20.76 -1.76
CA ILE A 676 -29.59 -19.77 -2.82
C ILE A 676 -28.52 -19.92 -3.89
N ASP A 677 -27.25 -20.11 -3.53
CA ASP A 677 -26.15 -20.29 -4.48
C ASP A 677 -26.37 -21.55 -5.31
N LYS A 678 -26.75 -22.67 -4.68
CA LYS A 678 -27.08 -23.90 -5.41
C LYS A 678 -28.29 -23.75 -6.32
N ILE A 679 -29.27 -22.95 -5.91
CA ILE A 679 -30.44 -22.60 -6.72
C ILE A 679 -30.03 -21.69 -7.90
N ASN A 680 -29.17 -20.70 -7.68
CA ASN A 680 -28.67 -19.80 -8.72
C ASN A 680 -27.81 -20.52 -9.76
N MET A 681 -27.04 -21.55 -9.37
CA MET A 681 -26.33 -22.40 -10.32
C MET A 681 -27.28 -23.08 -11.32
N LEU A 682 -28.55 -23.28 -10.97
CA LEU A 682 -29.56 -23.86 -11.87
C LEU A 682 -30.09 -22.85 -12.92
N VAL A 683 -29.75 -21.57 -12.82
CA VAL A 683 -30.18 -20.53 -13.78
C VAL A 683 -29.57 -20.72 -15.15
N GLU A 684 -28.42 -21.37 -15.27
CA GLU A 684 -27.73 -21.65 -16.55
C GLU A 684 -27.81 -23.13 -16.96
N VAL A 685 -28.34 -23.99 -16.09
CA VAL A 685 -28.46 -25.42 -16.33
C VAL A 685 -29.75 -25.71 -17.09
N ASP A 686 -29.60 -26.21 -18.32
CA ASP A 686 -30.73 -26.60 -19.16
C ASP A 686 -31.50 -27.78 -18.53
N LEU A 687 -32.82 -27.64 -18.45
CA LEU A 687 -33.71 -28.63 -17.82
C LEU A 687 -33.72 -29.97 -18.57
N ILE A 688 -33.46 -29.96 -19.88
CA ILE A 688 -33.60 -31.12 -20.78
C ILE A 688 -32.33 -31.99 -20.79
N THR A 689 -31.15 -31.37 -20.86
CA THR A 689 -29.88 -32.09 -21.00
C THR A 689 -29.30 -32.54 -19.65
N GLU A 690 -29.53 -31.77 -18.58
CA GLU A 690 -28.87 -31.97 -17.28
C GLU A 690 -29.87 -32.12 -16.11
N TYR A 691 -30.98 -32.86 -16.32
CA TYR A 691 -32.01 -33.11 -15.30
C TYR A 691 -31.46 -33.78 -14.01
N SER A 692 -30.36 -34.52 -14.09
CA SER A 692 -29.70 -35.13 -12.93
C SER A 692 -29.22 -34.07 -11.91
N LYS A 693 -28.66 -32.95 -12.37
CA LYS A 693 -28.18 -31.86 -11.51
C LYS A 693 -29.32 -31.20 -10.74
N TRP A 694 -30.48 -31.03 -11.38
CA TRP A 694 -31.69 -30.53 -10.72
C TRP A 694 -32.12 -31.46 -9.56
N LYS A 695 -32.10 -32.77 -9.77
CA LYS A 695 -32.44 -33.76 -8.73
C LYS A 695 -31.42 -33.77 -7.58
N GLU A 696 -30.13 -33.60 -7.88
CA GLU A 696 -29.08 -33.48 -6.88
C GLU A 696 -29.23 -32.21 -6.02
N THR A 697 -29.53 -31.07 -6.64
CA THR A 697 -29.78 -29.82 -5.91
C THR A 697 -30.98 -29.94 -4.97
N VAL A 698 -32.08 -30.56 -5.40
CA VAL A 698 -33.24 -30.82 -4.52
C VAL A 698 -32.88 -31.71 -3.34
N LYS A 699 -32.11 -32.79 -3.57
CA LYS A 699 -31.60 -33.65 -2.48
C LYS A 699 -30.69 -32.89 -1.52
N TYR A 700 -29.87 -31.99 -2.04
CA TYR A 700 -29.00 -31.14 -1.24
C TYR A 700 -29.79 -30.17 -0.35
N ILE A 701 -30.83 -29.52 -0.91
CA ILE A 701 -31.74 -28.65 -0.15
C ILE A 701 -32.41 -29.43 0.97
N LYS A 702 -32.93 -30.64 0.70
CA LYS A 702 -33.50 -31.51 1.74
C LYS A 702 -32.51 -31.85 2.84
N LYS A 703 -31.26 -32.19 2.47
CA LYS A 703 -30.20 -32.49 3.43
C LYS A 703 -29.93 -31.31 4.36
N ILE A 704 -29.89 -30.08 3.82
CA ILE A 704 -29.71 -28.87 4.65
C ILE A 704 -30.91 -28.66 5.57
N ILE A 705 -32.15 -28.84 5.08
CA ILE A 705 -33.35 -28.72 5.92
C ILE A 705 -33.31 -29.73 7.07
N SER A 706 -32.95 -30.99 6.81
CA SER A 706 -32.78 -32.00 7.87
C SER A 706 -31.66 -31.65 8.85
N GLN A 707 -30.54 -31.09 8.39
CA GLN A 707 -29.46 -30.62 9.28
C GLN A 707 -29.89 -29.46 10.18
N VAL A 708 -30.79 -28.61 9.71
CA VAL A 708 -31.37 -27.52 10.50
C VAL A 708 -32.36 -28.07 11.53
N GLU A 709 -33.13 -29.10 11.17
CA GLU A 709 -34.04 -29.81 12.08
C GLU A 709 -33.31 -30.55 13.20
N GLU A 710 -32.24 -31.28 12.86
CA GLU A 710 -31.37 -31.97 13.83
C GLU A 710 -30.77 -31.01 14.88
N LYS A 711 -30.55 -29.75 14.51
CA LYS A 711 -30.05 -28.70 15.41
C LYS A 711 -31.13 -28.09 16.31
N GLY A 712 -32.37 -28.54 16.22
CA GLY A 712 -33.45 -28.19 17.15
C GLY A 712 -34.18 -26.87 16.85
N PHE A 713 -33.98 -26.28 15.67
CA PHE A 713 -34.73 -25.08 15.26
C PHE A 713 -36.19 -25.42 14.95
N GLN A 714 -37.12 -24.59 15.43
CA GLN A 714 -38.56 -24.76 15.24
C GLN A 714 -39.11 -23.71 14.25
N ASN A 715 -40.30 -23.91 13.70
CA ASN A 715 -40.99 -22.97 12.78
C ASN A 715 -40.25 -22.71 11.43
N MET A 716 -39.86 -23.75 10.70
CA MET A 716 -39.16 -23.63 9.40
C MET A 716 -40.07 -23.30 8.20
N ASN A 717 -41.39 -23.34 8.37
CA ASN A 717 -42.35 -23.23 7.26
C ASN A 717 -42.22 -21.94 6.44
N THR A 718 -41.89 -20.81 7.10
CA THR A 718 -41.69 -19.52 6.43
C THR A 718 -40.43 -19.54 5.56
N TRP A 719 -39.34 -20.09 6.09
CA TRP A 719 -38.06 -20.21 5.38
C TRP A 719 -38.14 -21.19 4.21
N ILE A 720 -38.78 -22.35 4.43
CA ILE A 720 -39.00 -23.36 3.37
C ILE A 720 -39.86 -22.78 2.26
N ASN A 721 -40.93 -22.04 2.58
CA ASN A 721 -41.79 -21.41 1.57
C ASN A 721 -41.01 -20.40 0.71
N ASP A 722 -40.15 -19.57 1.32
CA ASP A 722 -39.39 -18.58 0.57
C ASP A 722 -38.29 -19.21 -0.30
N VAL A 723 -37.61 -20.25 0.20
CA VAL A 723 -36.69 -21.08 -0.61
C VAL A 723 -37.44 -21.75 -1.78
N SER A 724 -38.64 -22.28 -1.54
CA SER A 724 -39.48 -22.91 -2.56
C SER A 724 -39.94 -21.92 -3.63
N LYS A 725 -40.25 -20.66 -3.27
CA LYS A 725 -40.59 -19.60 -4.24
C LYS A 725 -39.42 -19.25 -5.15
N GLU A 726 -38.21 -19.11 -4.60
CA GLU A 726 -37.03 -18.80 -5.42
C GLU A 726 -36.68 -19.96 -6.37
N LEU A 727 -36.78 -21.21 -5.89
CA LEU A 727 -36.63 -22.38 -6.74
C LEU A 727 -37.71 -22.43 -7.84
N ALA A 728 -38.97 -22.16 -7.49
CA ALA A 728 -40.08 -22.13 -8.44
C ALA A 728 -39.89 -21.07 -9.54
N LYS A 729 -39.39 -19.88 -9.19
CA LYS A 729 -39.10 -18.81 -10.14
C LYS A 729 -38.01 -19.19 -11.15
N ILE A 730 -36.96 -19.86 -10.69
CA ILE A 730 -35.86 -20.31 -11.55
C ILE A 730 -36.31 -21.48 -12.43
N LEU A 731 -37.09 -22.41 -11.86
CA LEU A 731 -37.73 -23.48 -12.60
C LEU A 731 -38.66 -22.95 -13.69
N GLU A 732 -39.51 -21.95 -13.39
CA GLU A 732 -40.44 -21.35 -14.35
C GLU A 732 -39.70 -20.68 -15.52
N LYS A 733 -38.65 -19.91 -15.24
CA LYS A 733 -37.81 -19.29 -16.28
C LYS A 733 -37.14 -20.32 -17.17
N GLN A 734 -36.58 -21.38 -16.57
CA GLN A 734 -35.90 -22.43 -17.33
C GLN A 734 -36.89 -23.30 -18.10
N TYR A 735 -38.06 -23.57 -17.51
CA TYR A 735 -39.15 -24.28 -18.17
C TYR A 735 -39.61 -23.53 -19.42
N ILE A 736 -39.87 -22.23 -19.34
CA ILE A 736 -40.23 -21.40 -20.50
C ILE A 736 -39.14 -21.42 -21.57
N LYS A 737 -37.86 -21.21 -21.21
CA LYS A 737 -36.74 -21.29 -22.17
C LYS A 737 -36.60 -22.66 -22.81
N SER A 738 -36.90 -23.73 -22.07
CA SER A 738 -36.80 -25.10 -22.56
C SER A 738 -37.91 -25.45 -23.54
N LEU A 739 -39.10 -24.84 -23.42
CA LEU A 739 -40.23 -25.05 -24.35
C LEU A 739 -39.91 -24.56 -25.77
N ASP A 740 -39.27 -23.39 -25.92
CA ASP A 740 -38.85 -22.88 -27.24
C ASP A 740 -37.85 -23.81 -27.95
N LYS A 741 -36.90 -24.36 -27.18
CA LYS A 741 -35.84 -25.23 -27.71
C LYS A 741 -36.24 -26.71 -27.81
N LEU A 742 -37.43 -27.07 -27.32
CA LEU A 742 -37.83 -28.47 -27.13
C LEU A 742 -37.78 -29.26 -28.44
N HIS A 743 -38.21 -28.67 -29.55
CA HIS A 743 -38.22 -29.31 -30.87
C HIS A 743 -36.83 -29.73 -31.39
N LEU A 744 -35.74 -29.15 -30.86
CA LEU A 744 -34.35 -29.42 -31.28
C LEU A 744 -33.67 -30.53 -30.45
N TYR A 745 -34.08 -30.71 -29.19
CA TYR A 745 -33.43 -31.62 -28.25
C TYR A 745 -34.26 -32.86 -27.92
N LEU A 746 -35.38 -33.06 -28.63
CA LEU A 746 -36.11 -34.32 -28.57
C LEU A 746 -35.24 -35.47 -29.10
N PRO A 747 -35.28 -36.66 -28.47
CA PRO A 747 -34.56 -37.83 -28.94
C PRO A 747 -34.89 -38.15 -30.41
N GLU A 748 -33.87 -38.50 -31.21
CA GLU A 748 -34.06 -38.80 -32.64
C GLU A 748 -35.05 -39.95 -32.85
N ILE A 749 -36.06 -39.73 -33.70
CA ILE A 749 -37.06 -40.71 -34.10
C ILE A 749 -36.75 -41.19 -35.52
N HIS A 750 -36.29 -42.43 -35.66
CA HIS A 750 -35.97 -43.02 -36.96
C HIS A 750 -37.23 -43.51 -37.70
N ALA A 751 -37.34 -43.21 -38.99
CA ALA A 751 -38.38 -43.69 -39.89
C ALA A 751 -37.80 -44.05 -41.26
N ASP A 752 -38.26 -45.12 -41.90
CA ASP A 752 -37.86 -45.48 -43.28
C ASP A 752 -38.91 -45.03 -44.30
N LEU A 753 -38.49 -44.55 -45.47
CA LEU A 753 -39.40 -44.26 -46.60
C LEU A 753 -39.48 -45.48 -47.54
N ILE A 754 -40.68 -46.01 -47.75
CA ILE A 754 -40.93 -47.24 -48.53
C ILE A 754 -41.93 -46.96 -49.66
N TYR A 755 -41.66 -47.47 -50.86
CA TYR A 755 -42.61 -47.49 -51.98
C TYR A 755 -43.48 -48.75 -51.95
N ARG A 756 -44.79 -48.61 -51.68
CA ARG A 756 -45.77 -49.71 -51.71
C ARG A 756 -47.07 -49.25 -52.36
N ASN A 757 -47.67 -50.08 -53.21
CA ASN A 757 -48.94 -49.80 -53.90
C ASN A 757 -48.96 -48.45 -54.65
N SER A 758 -47.88 -48.15 -55.38
CA SER A 758 -47.73 -46.90 -56.13
C SER A 758 -47.76 -45.62 -55.30
N LYS A 759 -47.52 -45.70 -53.97
CA LYS A 759 -47.43 -44.56 -53.06
C LYS A 759 -46.23 -44.70 -52.12
N LEU A 760 -45.64 -43.56 -51.74
CA LEU A 760 -44.59 -43.50 -50.73
C LEU A 760 -45.21 -43.41 -49.33
N GLN A 761 -44.71 -44.20 -48.39
CA GLN A 761 -45.16 -44.23 -47.00
C GLN A 761 -43.97 -44.27 -46.04
N PHE A 762 -44.10 -43.63 -44.88
CA PHE A 762 -43.18 -43.82 -43.75
C PHE A 762 -43.49 -45.13 -43.02
N SER A 763 -42.44 -45.81 -42.58
CA SER A 763 -42.49 -46.98 -41.71
C SER A 763 -41.60 -46.71 -40.50
N PRO A 764 -42.13 -46.43 -39.29
CA PRO A 764 -43.54 -46.50 -38.83
C PRO A 764 -44.48 -45.42 -39.43
N SER A 765 -45.79 -45.63 -39.33
CA SER A 765 -46.79 -44.73 -39.91
C SER A 765 -46.74 -43.32 -39.31
N GLN A 766 -47.21 -42.31 -40.04
CA GLN A 766 -47.22 -40.91 -39.59
C GLN A 766 -47.99 -40.72 -38.27
N ASP A 767 -49.06 -41.48 -38.05
CA ASP A 767 -49.85 -41.42 -36.81
C ASP A 767 -49.11 -42.01 -35.61
N GLU A 768 -48.34 -43.08 -35.83
CA GLU A 768 -47.47 -43.66 -34.79
C GLU A 768 -46.28 -42.76 -34.46
N LEU A 769 -45.71 -42.08 -35.47
CA LEU A 769 -44.67 -41.07 -35.27
C LEU A 769 -45.21 -39.88 -34.46
N LYS A 770 -46.45 -39.44 -34.74
CA LYS A 770 -47.14 -38.40 -33.96
C LYS A 770 -47.38 -38.82 -32.51
N SER A 771 -47.88 -40.04 -32.28
CA SER A 771 -48.12 -40.54 -30.92
C SER A 771 -46.84 -40.65 -30.09
N LYS A 772 -45.74 -41.12 -30.70
CA LYS A 772 -44.43 -41.19 -30.02
C LYS A 772 -43.88 -39.80 -29.66
N TYR A 773 -44.04 -38.82 -30.55
CA TYR A 773 -43.66 -37.43 -30.29
C TYR A 773 -44.48 -36.82 -29.14
N GLU A 774 -45.81 -37.00 -29.15
CA GLU A 774 -46.71 -36.49 -28.11
C GLU A 774 -46.43 -37.11 -26.73
N GLN A 775 -46.12 -38.42 -26.67
CA GLN A 775 -45.74 -39.08 -25.41
C GLN A 775 -44.43 -38.55 -24.83
N GLN A 776 -43.45 -38.24 -25.68
CA GLN A 776 -42.20 -37.62 -25.23
C GLN A 776 -42.45 -36.19 -24.75
N LEU A 777 -43.25 -35.40 -25.49
CA LEU A 777 -43.66 -34.06 -25.09
C LEU A 777 -44.36 -34.07 -23.72
N GLN A 778 -45.34 -34.96 -23.50
CA GLN A 778 -46.09 -35.03 -22.25
C GLN A 778 -45.19 -35.32 -21.03
N LYS A 779 -44.18 -36.19 -21.17
CA LYS A 779 -43.20 -36.45 -20.10
C LYS A 779 -42.41 -35.21 -19.70
N PHE A 780 -42.12 -34.31 -20.64
CA PHE A 780 -41.48 -33.02 -20.34
C PHE A 780 -42.46 -32.03 -19.68
N LEU A 781 -43.72 -32.01 -20.12
CA LEU A 781 -44.74 -31.14 -19.55
C LEU A 781 -45.08 -31.45 -18.08
N ASP A 782 -44.90 -32.71 -17.68
CA ASP A 782 -45.15 -33.14 -16.30
C ASP A 782 -43.95 -32.93 -15.35
N ILE A 783 -42.81 -32.42 -15.84
CA ILE A 783 -41.61 -32.16 -15.00
C ILE A 783 -41.94 -31.21 -13.82
N PRO A 784 -42.57 -30.04 -14.01
CA PRO A 784 -42.91 -29.14 -12.89
C PRO A 784 -43.86 -29.76 -11.86
N LYS A 785 -44.79 -30.63 -12.30
CA LYS A 785 -45.71 -31.35 -11.40
C LYS A 785 -44.98 -32.39 -10.55
N ASN A 786 -43.94 -33.03 -11.07
CA ASN A 786 -43.15 -34.01 -10.35
C ASN A 786 -42.21 -33.38 -9.29
N PHE A 787 -41.85 -32.10 -9.42
CA PHE A 787 -41.10 -31.38 -8.38
C PHE A 787 -41.93 -31.20 -7.08
N TYR A 788 -43.26 -31.07 -7.19
CA TYR A 788 -44.16 -31.01 -6.04
C TYR A 788 -44.08 -32.26 -5.16
N ALA A 789 -44.05 -33.45 -5.75
CA ALA A 789 -43.94 -34.72 -5.02
C ALA A 789 -42.61 -34.87 -4.26
N MET A 790 -41.60 -34.04 -4.56
CA MET A 790 -40.32 -34.07 -3.87
C MET A 790 -40.27 -33.11 -2.67
N PHE A 791 -41.02 -32.01 -2.59
CA PHE A 791 -40.99 -31.09 -1.44
C PHE A 791 -42.27 -31.26 -0.60
N GLU A 792 -42.30 -32.25 0.31
CA GLU A 792 -43.48 -32.65 1.12
C GLU A 792 -44.06 -31.54 2.05
N PHE A 793 -43.54 -30.31 2.02
CA PHE A 793 -43.97 -29.21 2.88
C PHE A 793 -44.13 -27.89 2.10
N GLY A 794 -45.37 -27.58 1.67
CA GLY A 794 -45.81 -26.23 1.33
C GLY A 794 -46.18 -25.92 -0.14
N THR A 795 -47.47 -25.64 -0.34
CA THR A 795 -48.21 -24.89 -1.40
C THR A 795 -48.04 -25.26 -2.89
N ASN A 796 -49.16 -25.18 -3.63
CA ASN A 796 -49.34 -25.44 -5.08
C ASN A 796 -48.51 -24.55 -6.04
N ILE A 797 -47.44 -23.90 -5.57
CA ILE A 797 -46.65 -22.91 -6.32
C ILE A 797 -46.07 -23.49 -7.62
N PHE A 798 -45.69 -24.77 -7.61
CA PHE A 798 -45.14 -25.47 -8.77
C PHE A 798 -46.20 -25.92 -9.79
N HIS A 799 -47.44 -26.15 -9.35
CA HIS A 799 -48.56 -26.50 -10.23
C HIS A 799 -48.97 -25.29 -11.09
N ASP A 800 -49.01 -24.11 -10.47
CA ASP A 800 -49.38 -22.86 -11.12
C ASP A 800 -48.43 -22.47 -12.28
N ILE A 801 -47.19 -22.98 -12.29
CA ILE A 801 -46.21 -22.73 -13.37
C ILE A 801 -46.73 -23.28 -14.71
N VAL A 802 -47.36 -24.47 -14.70
CA VAL A 802 -47.89 -25.10 -15.92
C VAL A 802 -49.03 -24.26 -16.50
N GLU A 803 -49.92 -23.74 -15.65
CA GLU A 803 -51.01 -22.87 -16.07
C GLU A 803 -50.50 -21.53 -16.61
N ARG A 804 -49.47 -20.94 -15.99
CA ARG A 804 -48.85 -19.68 -16.45
C ARG A 804 -48.10 -19.82 -17.79
N SER A 805 -47.52 -20.99 -18.05
CA SER A 805 -46.76 -21.29 -19.28
C SER A 805 -47.61 -21.66 -20.52
N LYS A 806 -48.94 -21.61 -20.42
CA LYS A 806 -49.87 -22.07 -21.47
C LYS A 806 -49.65 -21.44 -22.84
N THR A 807 -49.28 -20.15 -22.90
CA THR A 807 -49.05 -19.44 -24.17
C THR A 807 -47.82 -19.92 -24.93
N GLU A 808 -46.78 -20.40 -24.22
CA GLU A 808 -45.56 -20.94 -24.84
C GLU A 808 -45.74 -22.41 -25.25
N LEU A 809 -46.67 -23.12 -24.58
CA LEU A 809 -47.14 -24.43 -25.03
C LEU A 809 -47.84 -24.35 -26.39
N ASP A 810 -48.60 -23.29 -26.65
CA ASP A 810 -49.23 -23.05 -27.95
C ASP A 810 -48.19 -22.85 -29.08
N LYS A 811 -47.01 -22.26 -28.77
CA LYS A 811 -45.91 -22.18 -29.74
C LYS A 811 -45.25 -23.54 -30.00
N THR A 812 -45.12 -24.35 -28.95
CA THR A 812 -44.56 -25.71 -29.09
C THR A 812 -45.48 -26.62 -29.93
N THR A 813 -46.80 -26.48 -29.80
CA THR A 813 -47.77 -27.19 -30.64
C THR A 813 -47.79 -26.68 -32.08
N PHE A 814 -47.55 -25.38 -32.29
CA PHE A 814 -47.33 -24.82 -33.62
C PHE A 814 -46.07 -25.41 -34.30
N HIS A 815 -44.93 -25.43 -33.60
CA HIS A 815 -43.69 -26.04 -34.12
C HIS A 815 -43.85 -27.53 -34.41
N MET A 816 -44.61 -28.27 -33.58
CA MET A 816 -44.98 -29.66 -33.87
C MET A 816 -45.73 -29.77 -35.21
N THR A 817 -46.69 -28.87 -35.46
CA THR A 817 -47.50 -28.87 -36.69
C THR A 817 -46.66 -28.52 -37.93
N GLU A 818 -45.76 -27.55 -37.82
CA GLU A 818 -44.79 -27.17 -38.86
C GLU A 818 -43.88 -28.36 -39.24
N LEU A 819 -43.38 -29.08 -38.23
CA LEU A 819 -42.45 -30.19 -38.45
C LEU A 819 -43.13 -31.39 -39.13
N PHE A 820 -44.39 -31.68 -38.81
CA PHE A 820 -45.17 -32.67 -39.56
C PHE A 820 -45.55 -32.20 -40.97
N LYS A 821 -45.66 -30.89 -41.22
CA LYS A 821 -45.83 -30.35 -42.57
C LYS A 821 -44.56 -30.51 -43.40
N GLN A 822 -43.39 -30.26 -42.82
CA GLN A 822 -42.09 -30.51 -43.49
C GLN A 822 -41.90 -31.99 -43.84
N LEU A 823 -42.30 -32.92 -42.95
CA LEU A 823 -42.30 -34.35 -43.26
C LEU A 823 -43.20 -34.72 -44.45
N GLN A 824 -44.32 -34.03 -44.62
CA GLN A 824 -45.21 -34.22 -45.79
C GLN A 824 -44.58 -33.67 -47.08
N GLU A 825 -43.87 -32.55 -47.01
CA GLU A 825 -43.16 -31.98 -48.16
C GLU A 825 -42.07 -32.92 -48.67
N VAL A 826 -41.36 -33.62 -47.77
CA VAL A 826 -40.36 -34.65 -48.14
C VAL A 826 -41.01 -35.82 -48.89
N ILE A 827 -42.17 -36.31 -48.47
CA ILE A 827 -42.91 -37.35 -49.23
C ILE A 827 -43.24 -36.85 -50.63
N ASN A 828 -43.77 -35.62 -50.75
CA ASN A 828 -44.17 -35.05 -52.04
C ASN A 828 -42.97 -34.87 -52.99
N TYR A 829 -41.82 -34.46 -52.45
CA TYR A 829 -40.58 -34.33 -53.22
C TYR A 829 -40.16 -35.68 -53.82
N TRP A 830 -40.02 -36.71 -53.01
CA TRP A 830 -39.61 -38.04 -53.49
C TRP A 830 -40.67 -38.72 -54.37
N GLN A 831 -41.94 -38.38 -54.21
CA GLN A 831 -43.02 -38.91 -55.06
C GLN A 831 -42.92 -38.40 -56.49
N SER A 832 -42.40 -37.19 -56.71
CA SER A 832 -42.20 -36.63 -58.06
C SER A 832 -41.15 -37.39 -58.88
N TRP A 833 -40.17 -38.01 -58.23
CA TRP A 833 -39.11 -38.78 -58.89
C TRP A 833 -39.59 -40.13 -59.46
N LEU A 834 -40.71 -40.66 -58.98
CA LEU A 834 -41.27 -41.95 -59.41
C LEU A 834 -42.22 -41.85 -60.62
N GLN A 835 -42.45 -40.66 -61.19
CA GLN A 835 -43.37 -40.44 -62.32
C GLN A 835 -42.75 -40.67 -63.71
N ILE A 836 -41.83 -41.63 -63.89
CA ILE A 836 -41.43 -42.07 -65.24
C ILE A 836 -42.52 -43.03 -65.75
N GLY A 837 -43.34 -42.57 -66.70
CA GLY A 837 -44.36 -43.38 -67.35
C GLY A 837 -43.78 -44.42 -68.31
N ASP A 838 -44.51 -45.53 -68.50
CA ASP A 838 -44.16 -46.61 -69.43
C ASP A 838 -43.95 -46.09 -70.87
N LEU A 839 -42.99 -46.68 -71.60
CA LEU A 839 -42.56 -46.20 -72.91
C LEU A 839 -43.63 -46.44 -74.00
N ASP A 840 -44.11 -45.37 -74.65
CA ASP A 840 -45.06 -45.44 -75.77
C ASP A 840 -44.32 -45.73 -77.09
N VAL A 841 -44.24 -47.02 -77.44
CA VAL A 841 -43.50 -47.55 -78.61
C VAL A 841 -43.97 -46.96 -79.95
N SER A 842 -45.20 -46.42 -80.01
CA SER A 842 -45.83 -45.90 -81.24
C SER A 842 -45.18 -44.62 -81.80
N LYS A 843 -44.44 -43.87 -80.98
CA LYS A 843 -43.85 -42.56 -81.36
C LYS A 843 -42.39 -42.64 -81.82
N LEU A 844 -41.80 -43.84 -81.80
CA LEU A 844 -40.41 -44.07 -82.16
C LEU A 844 -40.33 -44.57 -83.60
N THR A 845 -40.09 -43.67 -84.55
CA THR A 845 -39.98 -44.00 -85.98
C THR A 845 -38.57 -43.72 -86.54
N VAL A 846 -37.90 -42.69 -86.02
CA VAL A 846 -36.55 -42.27 -86.45
C VAL A 846 -35.50 -42.69 -85.43
N TRP A 847 -34.33 -43.16 -85.90
CA TRP A 847 -33.23 -43.67 -85.05
C TRP A 847 -32.80 -42.70 -83.94
N GLN A 848 -32.91 -41.38 -84.18
CA GLN A 848 -32.56 -40.33 -83.21
C GLN A 848 -33.42 -40.35 -81.95
N HIS A 849 -34.67 -40.81 -82.05
CA HIS A 849 -35.56 -40.87 -80.88
C HIS A 849 -35.05 -41.91 -79.87
N TRP A 850 -34.67 -43.11 -80.31
CA TRP A 850 -34.09 -44.12 -79.42
C TRP A 850 -32.78 -43.64 -78.79
N ASP A 851 -31.90 -42.97 -79.55
CA ASP A 851 -30.65 -42.42 -79.02
C ASP A 851 -30.88 -41.38 -77.92
N LEU A 852 -31.90 -40.51 -78.08
CA LEU A 852 -32.28 -39.54 -77.06
C LEU A 852 -32.81 -40.22 -75.79
N HIS A 853 -33.67 -41.22 -75.93
CA HIS A 853 -34.24 -41.94 -74.79
C HIS A 853 -33.17 -42.76 -74.03
N PHE A 854 -32.21 -43.38 -74.73
CA PHE A 854 -31.06 -44.02 -74.08
C PHE A 854 -30.15 -43.02 -73.35
N LYS A 855 -29.94 -41.82 -73.92
CA LYS A 855 -29.21 -40.75 -73.22
C LYS A 855 -29.93 -40.33 -71.94
N LEU A 856 -31.24 -40.10 -72.00
CA LEU A 856 -32.05 -39.65 -70.85
C LEU A 856 -32.11 -40.68 -69.71
N SER A 857 -32.30 -41.96 -70.03
CA SER A 857 -32.30 -43.01 -69.00
C SER A 857 -30.92 -43.20 -68.36
N LYS A 858 -29.84 -42.96 -69.12
CA LYS A 858 -28.46 -43.01 -68.60
C LYS A 858 -28.16 -41.81 -67.69
N THR A 859 -28.59 -40.61 -68.05
CA THR A 859 -28.43 -39.42 -67.19
C THR A 859 -29.23 -39.58 -65.91
N PHE A 860 -30.46 -40.08 -65.98
CA PHE A 860 -31.29 -40.35 -64.80
C PHE A 860 -30.66 -41.42 -63.88
N GLY A 861 -30.11 -42.49 -64.45
CA GLY A 861 -29.37 -43.49 -63.67
C GLY A 861 -28.12 -42.93 -62.99
N GLN A 862 -27.41 -41.98 -63.62
CA GLN A 862 -26.29 -41.27 -63.01
C GLN A 862 -26.73 -40.33 -61.88
N GLU A 863 -27.91 -39.71 -61.98
CA GLU A 863 -28.46 -38.87 -60.92
C GLU A 863 -28.86 -39.70 -59.69
N ILE A 864 -29.51 -40.85 -59.89
CA ILE A 864 -29.77 -41.79 -58.78
C ILE A 864 -28.45 -42.25 -58.15
N ALA A 865 -27.43 -42.55 -58.97
CA ALA A 865 -26.13 -42.99 -58.48
C ALA A 865 -25.42 -41.93 -57.61
N LYS A 866 -25.57 -40.64 -57.95
CA LYS A 866 -24.96 -39.49 -57.29
C LYS A 866 -25.60 -39.10 -55.95
N LEU A 867 -26.76 -39.64 -55.57
CA LEU A 867 -27.40 -39.33 -54.28
C LEU A 867 -26.49 -39.74 -53.10
N PRO A 868 -25.90 -38.80 -52.33
CA PRO A 868 -24.80 -39.12 -51.40
C PRO A 868 -25.20 -39.48 -49.96
N SER A 869 -26.47 -39.45 -49.58
CA SER A 869 -26.87 -39.62 -48.17
C SER A 869 -28.01 -40.64 -48.04
N THR A 870 -27.78 -41.73 -47.32
CA THR A 870 -28.79 -42.75 -47.02
C THR A 870 -29.88 -42.27 -46.07
N GLU A 871 -29.75 -41.05 -45.52
CA GLU A 871 -30.63 -40.48 -44.49
C GLU A 871 -30.92 -39.00 -44.75
N GLU A 872 -32.16 -38.57 -44.53
CA GLU A 872 -32.63 -37.19 -44.57
C GLU A 872 -33.16 -36.78 -43.18
N LYS A 873 -32.60 -35.71 -42.59
CA LYS A 873 -32.99 -35.25 -41.25
C LYS A 873 -34.01 -34.11 -41.34
N VAL A 874 -35.18 -34.30 -40.72
CA VAL A 874 -36.21 -33.27 -40.56
C VAL A 874 -36.45 -33.07 -39.06
N GLY A 875 -35.79 -32.07 -38.49
CA GLY A 875 -35.82 -31.79 -37.04
C GLY A 875 -35.38 -33.00 -36.22
N CYS A 876 -36.29 -33.56 -35.42
CA CYS A 876 -36.05 -34.76 -34.60
C CYS A 876 -36.27 -36.09 -35.37
N PHE A 877 -36.70 -36.07 -36.64
CA PHE A 877 -36.89 -37.27 -37.43
C PHE A 877 -35.70 -37.54 -38.36
N VAL A 878 -35.24 -38.79 -38.38
CA VAL A 878 -34.19 -39.26 -39.29
C VAL A 878 -34.83 -40.25 -40.27
N ILE A 879 -34.93 -39.85 -41.54
CA ILE A 879 -35.62 -40.60 -42.59
C ILE A 879 -34.61 -41.43 -43.39
N GLY A 880 -34.70 -42.76 -43.34
CA GLY A 880 -33.93 -43.65 -44.18
C GLY A 880 -34.42 -43.68 -45.63
N LEU A 881 -33.55 -43.34 -46.59
CA LEU A 881 -33.81 -43.31 -48.04
C LEU A 881 -33.23 -44.52 -48.81
N SER A 882 -32.56 -45.43 -48.10
CA SER A 882 -31.88 -46.60 -48.68
C SER A 882 -32.83 -47.50 -49.48
N ARG A 883 -34.05 -47.73 -48.99
CA ARG A 883 -35.07 -48.55 -49.65
C ARG A 883 -35.61 -47.85 -50.91
N LEU A 884 -35.92 -46.56 -50.81
CA LEU A 884 -36.38 -45.75 -51.95
C LEU A 884 -35.39 -45.78 -53.12
N ARG A 885 -34.08 -45.66 -52.83
CA ARG A 885 -33.05 -45.67 -53.86
C ARG A 885 -33.06 -46.98 -54.66
N SER A 886 -33.17 -48.11 -53.97
CA SER A 886 -33.26 -49.43 -54.61
C SER A 886 -34.49 -49.51 -55.53
N ASP A 887 -35.62 -48.94 -55.11
CA ASP A 887 -36.85 -48.94 -55.90
C ASP A 887 -36.70 -48.07 -57.18
N LEU A 888 -36.05 -46.91 -57.09
CA LEU A 888 -35.76 -46.03 -58.23
C LEU A 888 -34.79 -46.66 -59.25
N GLU A 889 -33.73 -47.33 -58.78
CA GLU A 889 -32.78 -48.04 -59.66
C GLU A 889 -33.47 -49.18 -60.43
N SER A 890 -34.36 -49.92 -59.77
CA SER A 890 -35.15 -50.99 -60.41
C SER A 890 -36.07 -50.45 -61.51
N HIS A 891 -36.74 -49.31 -61.25
CA HIS A 891 -37.65 -48.70 -62.23
C HIS A 891 -36.90 -48.21 -63.48
N ASN A 892 -35.76 -47.54 -63.31
CA ASN A 892 -34.95 -47.08 -64.45
C ASN A 892 -34.39 -48.25 -65.29
N ARG A 893 -34.01 -49.36 -64.65
CA ARG A 893 -33.55 -50.55 -65.36
C ARG A 893 -34.65 -51.18 -66.22
N SER A 894 -35.86 -51.29 -65.69
CA SER A 894 -37.02 -51.78 -66.45
C SER A 894 -37.29 -50.92 -67.68
N TYR A 895 -37.18 -49.59 -67.55
CA TYR A 895 -37.34 -48.65 -68.66
C TYR A 895 -36.26 -48.84 -69.75
N TRP A 896 -35.00 -49.06 -69.35
CA TRP A 896 -33.89 -49.33 -70.28
C TRP A 896 -34.12 -50.60 -71.12
N ASP A 897 -34.60 -51.67 -70.49
CA ASP A 897 -34.86 -52.95 -71.17
C ASP A 897 -36.01 -52.85 -72.19
N GLN A 898 -37.07 -52.11 -71.86
CA GLN A 898 -38.18 -51.84 -72.79
C GLN A 898 -37.71 -51.07 -74.04
N LEU A 899 -36.83 -50.08 -73.88
CA LEU A 899 -36.24 -49.32 -74.99
C LEU A 899 -35.44 -50.19 -75.94
N ALA A 900 -34.63 -51.10 -75.41
CA ALA A 900 -33.80 -52.01 -76.21
C ALA A 900 -34.64 -52.99 -77.04
N SER A 901 -35.71 -53.53 -76.45
CA SER A 901 -36.63 -54.42 -77.17
C SER A 901 -37.32 -53.69 -78.34
N SER A 902 -37.83 -52.48 -78.09
CA SER A 902 -38.50 -51.67 -79.12
C SER A 902 -37.61 -51.39 -80.35
N LEU A 903 -36.31 -51.12 -80.13
CA LEU A 903 -35.38 -50.83 -81.24
C LEU A 903 -35.08 -52.08 -82.08
N LYS A 904 -34.95 -53.25 -81.45
CA LYS A 904 -34.74 -54.54 -82.16
C LYS A 904 -35.90 -54.86 -83.10
N ASP A 905 -37.13 -54.68 -82.63
CA ASP A 905 -38.33 -54.95 -83.42
C ASP A 905 -38.40 -54.05 -84.66
N SER A 906 -38.04 -52.77 -84.52
CA SER A 906 -38.00 -51.84 -85.67
C SER A 906 -36.95 -52.23 -86.71
N ILE A 907 -35.74 -52.64 -86.31
CA ILE A 907 -34.68 -53.10 -87.24
C ILE A 907 -35.12 -54.37 -87.98
N ALA A 908 -35.75 -55.32 -87.28
CA ALA A 908 -36.23 -56.55 -87.89
C ALA A 908 -37.24 -56.28 -89.02
N GLN A 909 -38.11 -55.29 -88.85
CA GLN A 909 -39.08 -54.88 -89.88
C GLN A 909 -38.40 -54.30 -91.12
N ASP A 910 -37.37 -53.45 -90.94
CA ASP A 910 -36.62 -52.85 -92.04
C ASP A 910 -35.83 -53.90 -92.85
N VAL A 911 -35.23 -54.89 -92.18
CA VAL A 911 -34.51 -56.03 -92.80
C VAL A 911 -35.42 -56.81 -93.74
N VAL A 912 -36.64 -57.16 -93.30
CA VAL A 912 -37.58 -57.95 -94.12
C VAL A 912 -37.97 -57.21 -95.40
N SER A 913 -38.17 -55.89 -95.31
CA SER A 913 -38.51 -55.06 -96.47
C SER A 913 -37.44 -55.09 -97.56
N LEU A 914 -36.16 -54.96 -97.19
CA LEU A 914 -35.04 -54.91 -98.12
C LEU A 914 -34.73 -56.28 -98.75
N GLN A 915 -34.84 -57.37 -97.99
CA GLN A 915 -34.61 -58.74 -98.50
C GLN A 915 -35.54 -59.05 -99.68
N ASN A 916 -36.83 -58.70 -99.55
CA ASN A 916 -37.85 -58.94 -100.57
C ASN A 916 -37.58 -58.17 -101.88
N PHE A 917 -36.77 -57.10 -101.85
CA PHE A 917 -36.40 -56.33 -103.03
C PHE A 917 -35.13 -56.85 -103.73
N ILE A 918 -34.12 -57.30 -102.95
CA ILE A 918 -32.80 -57.69 -103.51
C ILE A 918 -32.88 -59.01 -104.26
N ASP A 919 -33.56 -60.01 -103.70
CA ASP A 919 -33.55 -61.37 -104.23
C ASP A 919 -34.18 -61.47 -105.65
N PRO A 920 -35.36 -60.87 -105.94
CA PRO A 920 -35.95 -60.90 -107.29
C PRO A 920 -35.15 -60.06 -108.30
N SER A 921 -34.62 -58.92 -107.85
CA SER A 921 -33.91 -57.98 -108.70
C SER A 921 -32.56 -58.54 -109.17
N THR A 922 -31.87 -59.30 -108.31
CA THR A 922 -30.61 -60.00 -108.64
C THR A 922 -30.85 -61.15 -109.64
N ALA A 923 -31.94 -61.90 -109.48
CA ALA A 923 -32.31 -63.01 -110.36
C ALA A 923 -32.63 -62.54 -111.79
N THR A 924 -33.23 -61.36 -111.94
CA THR A 924 -33.61 -60.81 -113.25
C THR A 924 -32.39 -60.37 -114.08
N LEU A 925 -31.33 -59.87 -113.44
CA LEU A 925 -30.15 -59.29 -114.11
C LEU A 925 -29.12 -60.31 -114.63
N THR A 926 -29.24 -61.59 -114.28
CA THR A 926 -28.24 -62.64 -114.59
C THR A 926 -28.55 -63.48 -115.84
N LYS A 927 -29.67 -63.25 -116.52
CA LYS A 927 -30.11 -64.02 -117.70
C LYS A 927 -29.55 -63.41 -119.01
N HIS A 928 -28.82 -64.16 -119.83
CA HIS A 928 -28.26 -63.69 -121.12
C HIS A 928 -29.22 -63.96 -122.31
N SER A 929 -29.49 -62.96 -123.15
CA SER A 929 -30.34 -63.09 -124.35
C SER A 929 -29.53 -63.11 -125.66
N VAL A 930 -29.86 -64.05 -126.55
CA VAL A 930 -29.13 -64.33 -127.82
C VAL A 930 -29.98 -63.99 -129.06
N THR A 931 -31.27 -63.71 -128.90
CA THR A 931 -32.21 -63.35 -129.98
C THR A 931 -32.62 -61.88 -129.90
N LEU A 932 -32.91 -61.28 -131.06
CA LEU A 932 -33.12 -59.83 -131.19
C LEU A 932 -34.38 -59.31 -130.46
N GLU A 933 -35.38 -60.18 -130.21
CA GLU A 933 -36.60 -59.86 -129.46
C GLU A 933 -36.38 -59.92 -127.93
N ASP A 934 -35.58 -60.88 -127.45
CA ASP A 934 -35.26 -61.04 -126.03
C ASP A 934 -34.38 -59.89 -125.48
N ILE A 935 -33.68 -59.16 -126.35
CA ILE A 935 -32.88 -57.98 -125.97
C ILE A 935 -33.80 -56.78 -125.63
N ALA A 936 -34.99 -56.69 -126.24
CA ALA A 936 -35.94 -55.62 -125.97
C ALA A 936 -36.66 -55.82 -124.61
N GLU A 937 -37.08 -57.04 -124.27
CA GLU A 937 -37.73 -57.35 -122.98
C GLU A 937 -36.78 -57.24 -121.79
N SER A 938 -35.54 -57.75 -121.91
CA SER A 938 -34.53 -57.64 -120.85
C SER A 938 -34.16 -56.18 -120.54
N GLY A 939 -34.23 -55.29 -121.53
CA GLY A 939 -34.02 -53.85 -121.33
C GLY A 939 -35.14 -53.16 -120.54
N ALA A 940 -36.39 -53.58 -120.71
CA ALA A 940 -37.54 -52.99 -120.02
C ALA A 940 -37.57 -53.35 -118.52
N LEU A 941 -37.24 -54.61 -118.18
CA LEU A 941 -37.17 -55.06 -116.79
C LEU A 941 -36.07 -54.35 -115.99
N HIS A 942 -34.92 -54.10 -116.60
CA HIS A 942 -33.83 -53.34 -116.00
C HIS A 942 -34.23 -51.88 -115.64
N LEU A 943 -35.04 -51.23 -116.48
CA LEU A 943 -35.54 -49.88 -116.21
C LEU A 943 -36.52 -49.82 -115.04
N ASN A 944 -37.29 -50.88 -114.79
CA ASN A 944 -38.18 -50.94 -113.62
C ASN A 944 -37.41 -51.12 -112.31
N VAL A 945 -36.38 -51.96 -112.30
CA VAL A 945 -35.48 -52.10 -111.13
C VAL A 945 -34.82 -50.76 -110.81
N LEU A 946 -34.31 -50.04 -111.81
CA LEU A 946 -33.70 -48.71 -111.64
C LEU A 946 -34.61 -47.66 -110.98
N LYS A 947 -35.94 -47.76 -111.15
CA LYS A 947 -36.89 -46.82 -110.53
C LYS A 947 -37.07 -47.04 -109.03
N GLN A 948 -36.90 -48.28 -108.54
CA GLN A 948 -37.18 -48.65 -107.15
C GLN A 948 -35.94 -48.61 -106.22
N VAL A 949 -34.73 -48.56 -106.80
CA VAL A 949 -33.46 -48.46 -106.03
C VAL A 949 -33.41 -47.27 -105.05
N PRO A 950 -33.80 -46.01 -105.40
CA PRO A 950 -33.57 -44.88 -104.50
C PRO A 950 -34.44 -44.91 -103.22
N GLU A 951 -35.64 -45.48 -103.26
CA GLU A 951 -36.48 -45.63 -102.05
C GLU A 951 -35.94 -46.71 -101.11
N MET A 952 -35.44 -47.81 -101.68
CA MET A 952 -34.85 -48.91 -100.90
C MET A 952 -33.45 -48.56 -100.38
N ASP A 953 -32.72 -47.66 -101.03
CA ASP A 953 -31.46 -47.12 -100.50
C ASP A 953 -31.69 -46.28 -99.22
N ARG A 954 -32.83 -45.59 -99.14
CA ARG A 954 -33.21 -44.83 -97.92
C ARG A 954 -33.54 -45.75 -96.75
N THR A 955 -34.31 -46.82 -96.98
CA THR A 955 -34.61 -47.79 -95.92
C THR A 955 -33.37 -48.57 -95.50
N TYR A 956 -32.45 -48.85 -96.44
CA TYR A 956 -31.16 -49.45 -96.15
C TYR A 956 -30.28 -48.56 -95.27
N THR A 957 -30.19 -47.26 -95.57
CA THR A 957 -29.43 -46.31 -94.75
C THR A 957 -30.04 -46.11 -93.36
N GLU A 958 -31.37 -46.04 -93.24
CA GLU A 958 -32.05 -45.97 -91.94
C GLU A 958 -31.85 -47.24 -91.10
N MET A 959 -31.91 -48.42 -91.73
CA MET A 959 -31.68 -49.71 -91.05
C MET A 959 -30.24 -49.80 -90.51
N ILE A 960 -29.24 -49.35 -91.27
CA ILE A 960 -27.84 -49.29 -90.80
C ILE A 960 -27.71 -48.35 -89.60
N MET A 961 -28.33 -47.17 -89.65
CA MET A 961 -28.26 -46.19 -88.56
C MET A 961 -28.93 -46.71 -87.29
N LYS A 962 -30.11 -47.34 -87.40
CA LYS A 962 -30.78 -47.99 -86.25
C LYS A 962 -29.92 -49.12 -85.67
N ALA A 963 -29.32 -49.95 -86.52
CA ALA A 963 -28.43 -51.02 -86.07
C ALA A 963 -27.15 -50.49 -85.39
N GLN A 964 -26.61 -49.35 -85.86
CA GLN A 964 -25.49 -48.67 -85.19
C GLN A 964 -25.88 -48.13 -83.81
N VAL A 965 -27.08 -47.55 -83.66
CA VAL A 965 -27.59 -47.08 -82.35
C VAL A 965 -27.81 -48.26 -81.40
N LEU A 966 -28.39 -49.36 -81.88
CA LEU A 966 -28.54 -50.55 -81.05
C LEU A 966 -27.16 -51.06 -80.58
N SER A 967 -26.21 -51.18 -81.51
CA SER A 967 -24.85 -51.63 -81.19
C SER A 967 -24.08 -50.67 -80.28
N SER A 968 -24.31 -49.35 -80.36
CA SER A 968 -23.58 -48.39 -79.53
C SER A 968 -24.04 -48.42 -78.06
N TRP A 969 -25.34 -48.63 -77.83
CA TRP A 969 -25.93 -48.62 -76.48
C TRP A 969 -26.01 -49.99 -75.83
N THR A 970 -26.34 -51.04 -76.59
CA THR A 970 -26.53 -52.41 -76.07
C THR A 970 -25.38 -53.36 -76.39
N ARG A 971 -24.49 -52.99 -77.34
CA ARG A 971 -23.44 -53.85 -77.93
C ARG A 971 -23.95 -55.10 -78.64
N GLU A 972 -25.25 -55.21 -78.86
CA GLU A 972 -25.86 -56.30 -79.61
C GLU A 972 -25.86 -55.98 -81.11
N GLN A 973 -25.58 -56.99 -81.95
CA GLN A 973 -25.63 -56.89 -83.40
C GLN A 973 -26.65 -57.88 -83.97
N VAL A 974 -27.34 -57.45 -85.02
CA VAL A 974 -28.34 -58.27 -85.71
C VAL A 974 -27.68 -58.84 -86.98
N ASP A 975 -27.37 -60.15 -87.00
CA ASP A 975 -26.62 -60.78 -88.10
C ASP A 975 -27.30 -60.67 -89.48
N SER A 976 -28.64 -60.58 -89.51
CA SER A 976 -29.39 -60.42 -90.76
C SER A 976 -29.06 -59.12 -91.48
N VAL A 977 -28.71 -58.05 -90.76
CA VAL A 977 -28.28 -56.75 -91.30
C VAL A 977 -26.98 -56.89 -92.12
N ASN A 978 -26.00 -57.63 -91.63
CA ASN A 978 -24.71 -57.81 -92.31
C ASN A 978 -24.84 -58.66 -93.58
N ARG A 979 -25.71 -59.68 -93.56
CA ARG A 979 -26.03 -60.49 -94.76
C ARG A 979 -26.67 -59.63 -95.84
N LEU A 980 -27.59 -58.76 -95.44
CA LEU A 980 -28.34 -57.89 -96.35
C LEU A 980 -27.46 -56.80 -96.97
N LYS A 981 -26.51 -56.26 -96.21
CA LYS A 981 -25.47 -55.35 -96.71
C LYS A 981 -24.65 -55.98 -97.85
N GLY A 982 -24.17 -57.21 -97.67
CA GLY A 982 -23.45 -57.92 -98.73
C GLY A 982 -24.32 -58.23 -99.96
N ALA A 983 -25.61 -58.54 -99.74
CA ALA A 983 -26.55 -58.78 -100.84
C ALA A 983 -26.86 -57.51 -101.64
N TRP A 984 -26.97 -56.35 -100.98
CA TRP A 984 -27.22 -55.05 -101.61
C TRP A 984 -26.02 -54.60 -102.47
N GLU A 985 -24.79 -54.70 -101.95
CA GLU A 985 -23.56 -54.38 -102.68
C GLU A 985 -23.41 -55.24 -103.95
N ARG A 986 -23.77 -56.53 -103.87
CA ARG A 986 -23.78 -57.44 -105.02
C ARG A 986 -24.78 -57.00 -106.10
N LEU A 987 -25.99 -56.62 -105.71
CA LEU A 987 -27.01 -56.13 -106.65
C LEU A 987 -26.56 -54.87 -107.39
N GLN A 988 -25.95 -53.92 -106.68
CA GLN A 988 -25.44 -52.67 -107.26
C GLN A 988 -24.35 -52.95 -108.31
N SER A 989 -23.41 -53.86 -108.01
CA SER A 989 -22.36 -54.27 -108.94
C SER A 989 -22.90 -54.94 -110.22
N LEU A 990 -23.98 -55.70 -110.12
CA LEU A 990 -24.61 -56.37 -111.27
C LEU A 990 -25.31 -55.37 -112.19
N LEU A 991 -25.90 -54.32 -111.62
CA LEU A 991 -26.54 -53.24 -112.37
C LEU A 991 -25.54 -52.51 -113.27
N GLU A 992 -24.35 -52.19 -112.74
CA GLU A 992 -23.26 -51.51 -113.48
C GLU A 992 -22.70 -52.40 -114.61
N ASN A 993 -22.51 -53.70 -114.34
CA ASN A 993 -22.01 -54.64 -115.33
C ASN A 993 -22.97 -54.81 -116.52
N HIS A 994 -24.28 -54.88 -116.26
CA HIS A 994 -25.28 -55.02 -117.33
C HIS A 994 -25.29 -53.80 -118.28
N GLN A 995 -25.10 -52.57 -117.75
CA GLN A 995 -24.96 -51.36 -118.58
C GLN A 995 -23.76 -51.44 -119.53
N HIS A 996 -22.62 -51.97 -119.08
CA HIS A 996 -21.42 -52.11 -119.90
C HIS A 996 -21.56 -53.15 -121.03
N ILE A 997 -22.28 -54.26 -120.78
CA ILE A 997 -22.48 -55.33 -121.76
C ILE A 997 -23.31 -54.83 -122.96
N VAL A 998 -24.41 -54.11 -122.70
CA VAL A 998 -25.27 -53.55 -123.75
C VAL A 998 -24.52 -52.55 -124.63
N ALA A 999 -23.66 -51.71 -124.04
CA ALA A 999 -22.87 -50.73 -124.78
C ALA A 999 -21.84 -51.36 -125.76
N LYS A 1000 -21.33 -52.56 -125.44
CA LYS A 1000 -20.38 -53.29 -126.30
C LYS A 1000 -21.05 -53.97 -127.49
N GLN A 1001 -22.24 -54.54 -127.31
CA GLN A 1001 -22.94 -55.28 -128.38
C GLN A 1001 -23.39 -54.37 -129.54
N VAL A 1002 -23.62 -53.08 -129.29
CA VAL A 1002 -24.04 -52.10 -130.30
C VAL A 1002 -22.91 -51.71 -131.27
N LYS A 1003 -21.63 -51.94 -130.96
CA LYS A 1003 -20.48 -51.51 -131.78
C LYS A 1003 -20.08 -52.46 -132.91
N LEU A 1004 -20.57 -53.70 -132.95
CA LEU A 1004 -20.03 -54.76 -133.83
C LEU A 1004 -20.63 -54.86 -135.26
N TYR A 1005 -21.54 -53.96 -135.69
CA TYR A 1005 -22.14 -54.02 -137.04
C TYR A 1005 -21.99 -52.69 -137.84
N PRO A 1006 -21.23 -52.63 -138.96
CA PRO A 1006 -21.32 -51.53 -139.95
C PRO A 1006 -21.60 -51.96 -141.42
N LEU A 1007 -22.44 -51.16 -142.10
CA LEU A 1007 -22.79 -51.03 -143.54
C LEU A 1007 -23.45 -52.21 -144.32
N ASN A 1008 -24.75 -52.06 -144.62
CA ASN A 1008 -25.17 -51.60 -145.96
C ASN A 1008 -26.40 -50.68 -145.81
N PRO A 1009 -26.51 -49.60 -146.61
CA PRO A 1009 -27.25 -48.41 -146.26
C PRO A 1009 -28.69 -48.48 -146.74
N GLN A 1010 -29.63 -48.06 -145.89
CA GLN A 1010 -30.80 -47.34 -146.36
C GLN A 1010 -30.99 -46.06 -145.54
N PRO A 1011 -31.47 -44.99 -146.19
CA PRO A 1011 -31.36 -43.60 -145.75
C PRO A 1011 -32.36 -43.21 -144.67
N GLU A 1012 -32.87 -44.17 -143.89
CA GLU A 1012 -33.49 -43.89 -142.58
C GLU A 1012 -32.45 -43.90 -141.46
N VAL A 1013 -31.30 -44.54 -141.70
CA VAL A 1013 -30.24 -44.72 -140.69
C VAL A 1013 -29.46 -43.42 -140.43
N THR A 1014 -29.39 -42.49 -141.39
CA THR A 1014 -28.83 -41.14 -141.14
C THR A 1014 -29.80 -40.22 -140.40
N SER A 1015 -31.12 -40.46 -140.46
CA SER A 1015 -32.10 -39.68 -139.68
C SER A 1015 -32.23 -40.21 -138.25
N ILE A 1016 -32.06 -41.52 -138.03
CA ILE A 1016 -32.07 -42.14 -136.69
C ILE A 1016 -30.74 -41.90 -135.95
N LEU A 1017 -29.59 -41.93 -136.62
CA LEU A 1017 -28.31 -41.55 -136.01
C LEU A 1017 -28.17 -40.04 -135.80
N LYS A 1018 -28.81 -39.20 -136.64
CA LYS A 1018 -29.02 -37.79 -136.30
C LYS A 1018 -30.00 -37.62 -135.14
N ARG A 1019 -31.04 -38.46 -135.01
CA ARG A 1019 -31.87 -38.49 -133.79
C ARG A 1019 -31.10 -38.95 -132.56
N GLN A 1020 -30.08 -39.80 -132.68
CA GLN A 1020 -29.20 -40.12 -131.54
C GLN A 1020 -28.20 -38.98 -131.24
N ARG A 1021 -27.59 -38.35 -132.24
CA ARG A 1021 -26.69 -37.19 -132.06
C ARG A 1021 -27.42 -35.90 -131.68
N LEU A 1022 -28.71 -35.75 -131.97
CA LEU A 1022 -29.56 -34.66 -131.50
C LEU A 1022 -30.35 -35.03 -130.24
N ARG A 1023 -30.61 -36.31 -129.90
CA ARG A 1023 -31.22 -36.71 -128.60
C ARG A 1023 -30.23 -36.83 -127.46
N SER A 1024 -28.96 -37.15 -127.67
CA SER A 1024 -27.97 -36.92 -126.60
C SER A 1024 -27.75 -35.41 -126.36
N PHE A 1025 -27.94 -34.59 -127.40
CA PHE A 1025 -27.86 -33.12 -127.39
C PHE A 1025 -29.21 -32.41 -127.12
N LEU A 1026 -30.30 -33.14 -126.85
CA LEU A 1026 -31.62 -32.62 -126.40
C LEU A 1026 -32.01 -33.16 -125.01
N VAL A 1027 -31.23 -34.06 -124.41
CA VAL A 1027 -31.20 -34.15 -122.94
C VAL A 1027 -30.57 -32.87 -122.34
N THR A 1028 -29.93 -32.06 -123.17
CA THR A 1028 -29.67 -30.64 -122.92
C THR A 1028 -30.89 -29.70 -123.09
N SER A 1029 -32.15 -30.17 -123.20
CA SER A 1029 -33.31 -29.25 -123.31
C SER A 1029 -34.63 -29.57 -122.57
N THR A 1030 -34.79 -30.67 -121.83
CA THR A 1030 -36.02 -30.98 -121.05
C THR A 1030 -35.81 -31.15 -119.53
N GLN A 1031 -34.86 -30.39 -118.99
CA GLN A 1031 -34.89 -29.87 -117.61
C GLN A 1031 -34.27 -28.44 -117.57
N ARG A 1032 -34.60 -27.61 -118.57
CA ARG A 1032 -34.81 -26.17 -118.36
C ARG A 1032 -36.21 -26.03 -117.74
N GLU A 1033 -36.37 -25.06 -116.83
CA GLU A 1033 -37.63 -24.67 -116.16
C GLU A 1033 -38.09 -25.68 -115.10
N THR A 1034 -37.65 -25.59 -113.85
CA THR A 1034 -37.69 -24.48 -112.88
C THR A 1034 -36.32 -24.37 -112.19
N SER A 1035 -35.74 -23.25 -111.75
CA SER A 1035 -36.09 -21.84 -111.67
C SER A 1035 -34.78 -21.15 -111.25
N LYS A 1036 -34.08 -20.47 -112.16
CA LYS A 1036 -33.88 -19.01 -112.12
C LYS A 1036 -34.66 -18.31 -111.01
N ASN A 1037 -33.97 -17.35 -110.40
CA ASN A 1037 -34.53 -16.23 -109.66
C ASN A 1037 -35.16 -16.59 -108.31
N SER A 1038 -34.98 -15.84 -107.23
CA SER A 1038 -34.25 -14.61 -106.95
C SER A 1038 -34.82 -14.13 -105.62
N ILE A 1039 -33.99 -13.52 -104.79
CA ILE A 1039 -34.37 -12.39 -103.93
C ILE A 1039 -35.25 -12.74 -102.70
N ILE A 1040 -34.59 -12.74 -101.52
CA ILE A 1040 -34.88 -11.90 -100.33
C ILE A 1040 -36.35 -11.42 -100.25
N PRO A 1041 -37.12 -11.66 -99.17
CA PRO A 1041 -36.85 -10.94 -97.91
C PRO A 1041 -37.26 -11.69 -96.62
N LYS A 1042 -36.54 -11.44 -95.52
CA LYS A 1042 -36.95 -10.61 -94.37
C LYS A 1042 -38.09 -11.18 -93.50
N GLU A 1043 -37.81 -11.04 -92.21
CA GLU A 1043 -38.72 -10.50 -91.20
C GLU A 1043 -39.88 -11.35 -90.70
N HIS A 1044 -39.84 -11.44 -89.36
CA HIS A 1044 -40.97 -11.27 -88.45
C HIS A 1044 -41.99 -12.40 -88.39
N VAL A 1045 -42.00 -13.11 -87.23
CA VAL A 1045 -42.85 -12.80 -86.06
C VAL A 1045 -44.31 -13.00 -86.45
N VAL A 1046 -44.98 -14.02 -85.91
CA VAL A 1046 -45.87 -13.90 -84.75
C VAL A 1046 -45.98 -15.33 -84.15
N SER A 1047 -45.37 -15.57 -83.00
CA SER A 1047 -45.90 -15.43 -81.63
C SER A 1047 -46.47 -16.75 -81.08
N VAL A 1048 -45.78 -17.34 -80.11
CA VAL A 1048 -46.19 -17.31 -78.69
C VAL A 1048 -47.40 -18.20 -78.41
N SER A 1049 -47.09 -19.45 -78.05
CA SER A 1049 -47.73 -20.16 -76.93
C SER A 1049 -46.75 -21.26 -76.50
N GLN A 1050 -45.75 -20.88 -75.71
CA GLN A 1050 -45.74 -21.24 -74.28
C GLN A 1050 -45.51 -22.76 -74.12
N LEU A 1051 -44.27 -23.28 -74.08
CA LEU A 1051 -43.06 -22.72 -73.45
C LEU A 1051 -43.21 -22.42 -71.94
N HIS A 1052 -44.23 -22.95 -71.27
CA HIS A 1052 -44.49 -22.70 -69.84
C HIS A 1052 -44.16 -23.84 -68.87
N HIS A 1053 -43.66 -24.99 -69.34
CA HIS A 1053 -43.50 -26.15 -68.45
C HIS A 1053 -42.07 -26.57 -68.11
N ILE A 1054 -41.04 -26.01 -68.78
CA ILE A 1054 -39.66 -26.49 -68.62
C ILE A 1054 -38.68 -25.39 -68.14
N ALA A 1055 -39.05 -24.10 -68.23
CA ALA A 1055 -38.18 -23.00 -67.79
C ALA A 1055 -38.35 -22.60 -66.31
N ARG A 1056 -39.17 -23.29 -65.51
CA ARG A 1056 -39.46 -22.93 -64.10
C ARG A 1056 -38.61 -23.67 -63.07
N TRP A 1057 -37.62 -24.46 -63.49
CA TRP A 1057 -36.84 -25.33 -62.58
C TRP A 1057 -35.37 -24.93 -62.38
N ILE A 1058 -34.92 -23.78 -62.90
CA ILE A 1058 -33.48 -23.41 -62.84
C ILE A 1058 -33.21 -22.08 -62.08
N THR A 1059 -34.20 -21.29 -61.70
CA THR A 1059 -33.93 -19.94 -61.13
C THR A 1059 -34.83 -19.52 -59.96
N GLU A 1060 -35.07 -20.40 -58.99
CA GLU A 1060 -35.48 -19.99 -57.63
C GLU A 1060 -34.73 -20.87 -56.62
N GLY A 1061 -33.78 -20.28 -55.90
CA GLY A 1061 -32.99 -20.98 -54.88
C GLY A 1061 -31.56 -20.49 -54.62
N THR A 1062 -31.19 -19.26 -55.02
CA THR A 1062 -30.14 -18.52 -54.29
C THR A 1062 -30.76 -17.88 -53.05
N THR A 1063 -30.65 -18.58 -51.92
CA THR A 1063 -30.40 -18.10 -50.54
C THR A 1063 -30.05 -19.31 -49.70
#